data_AF-A0A1J5TEL1-F1
#
_entry.id   AF-A0A1J5TEL1-F1
#
_cell.length_a   1.000
_cell.length_b   1.000
_cell.length_c   1.000
_cell.angle_alpha   90.00
_cell.angle_beta   90.00
_cell.angle_gamma   90.00
#
_symmetry.space_group_name_H-M   'P 1'
#
loop_
_entity.id
_entity.type
_entity.pdbx_description
1 polymer ?
#
loop_
_entity_poly.entity_id
_entity_poly.type
_entity_poly.pdbx_seq_one_letter_code
_entity_poly.pdbx_strand_id
1 'polypeptide(L)'
;MTINFRTVWWLSMLMATLLIGCADQNLKVLDLKDEGHIEDGLTKLKQQERDHPGEMDYRADYIRERDRAVNHLLLSGDRSRDQGRDTEAYAYYRRVLAIDKDNSRARDGATQIEASKRHEAILAEANTLFDKGDLDAAQNRLRSIFIEDPQNSKALALRRQIEDKQAMNTQMLVPTLKSRFRQPVSLQFRDANLKMVFEALSRTSGINILLDRDMKSDLKTSIFVRDASVEDTLDLILMQNQLEKKVLNDSTVFIYPNTPAKIKEYQDMVVRTFHLTNADAKQMQTMIKTMLKTKDTFVHEKNNSLVIRDTPEAVQMAEKLIASQDINEPEVMLEVEVLEVLHSRLTQLGINWPNQLGLTVTSLPAVSTATTTAGGAVVTTNTPAVPLTVNGLRGINGSAINVSPLSMALDLRKELGDSNLLASPRIRVKQHEKAKIMIGDRVPVITNSVTPIATGTPVVTGSVQYLDVGLKLEVEPDIHMDGEVAIKTFLEVSNIANQVTNAASGSVAYQIGTRNVTTVLRLKDGETQVLAGLINDEDRKTSASVPGLGDLPLIGRLFGSNGEDKRKTEIILSITPHIIRNIQRPDVDLAEFWSGTDDTLRRKPLSLEAVGMVKSGTGTVAAIQPGLPQAPLVAAVALQPTVAPIPGAAAAPPNPTLAAVSAPVAAGAPAVPSVSRNAAVAAPPATAPVAGAVAVPAPLVAVPLVPGRLPPGMKPAMAPLMISWQGASQAKVGDQVKVVVYAQTGARVVDASLKVSYDPAALEVVDVSEGDFLKGNNAQTVFNSNVDQSGGQVSVDISQPGQEGGSGRGSLAVLTFRAIAAVPQAPITVSGTAMNAAGDSLQVSLPAPHNVALLP
;
A
#
# COMPACT_ATOMS: atom_id res chain seq x y z
N MET A 1 35.75 -27.05 -69.22
CA MET A 1 34.35 -26.65 -69.42
C MET A 1 34.32 -25.13 -69.55
N THR A 2 34.05 -24.58 -70.73
CA THR A 2 34.20 -23.14 -71.03
C THR A 2 32.96 -22.35 -70.60
N ILE A 3 33.09 -21.52 -69.57
CA ILE A 3 32.01 -20.66 -69.09
C ILE A 3 31.84 -19.46 -70.05
N ASN A 4 30.60 -19.20 -70.44
CA ASN A 4 30.28 -18.34 -71.57
C ASN A 4 29.95 -16.90 -71.12
N PHE A 5 30.87 -15.96 -71.36
CA PHE A 5 30.84 -14.59 -70.80
C PHE A 5 29.62 -13.73 -71.19
N ARG A 6 28.81 -14.13 -72.18
CA ARG A 6 27.68 -13.31 -72.67
C ARG A 6 26.48 -13.21 -71.72
N THR A 7 26.33 -14.11 -70.75
CA THR A 7 25.17 -14.11 -69.84
C THR A 7 25.30 -13.08 -68.71
N VAL A 8 26.51 -12.81 -68.22
CA VAL A 8 26.76 -11.89 -67.10
C VAL A 8 26.30 -10.46 -67.44
N TRP A 9 26.57 -10.01 -68.67
CA TRP A 9 26.27 -8.64 -69.13
C TRP A 9 24.76 -8.35 -69.21
N TRP A 10 23.95 -9.35 -69.58
CA TRP A 10 22.49 -9.22 -69.58
C TRP A 10 21.92 -9.17 -68.16
N LEU A 11 22.52 -9.90 -67.21
CA LEU A 11 22.10 -9.89 -65.81
C LEU A 11 22.38 -8.53 -65.15
N SER A 12 23.56 -7.93 -65.40
CA SER A 12 23.90 -6.60 -64.87
C SER A 12 23.06 -5.49 -65.49
N MET A 13 22.73 -5.57 -66.78
CA MET A 13 21.90 -4.57 -67.44
C MET A 13 20.45 -4.60 -66.91
N LEU A 14 19.89 -5.79 -66.67
CA LEU A 14 18.55 -5.94 -66.11
C LEU A 14 18.47 -5.46 -64.64
N MET A 15 19.51 -5.72 -63.84
CA MET A 15 19.64 -5.18 -62.49
C MET A 15 19.77 -3.64 -62.48
N ALA A 16 20.48 -3.05 -63.44
CA ALA A 16 20.59 -1.60 -63.57
C ALA A 16 19.25 -0.94 -63.94
N THR A 17 18.46 -1.53 -64.84
CA THR A 17 17.14 -0.99 -65.21
C THR A 17 16.12 -1.03 -64.06
N LEU A 18 16.27 -1.96 -63.11
CA LEU A 18 15.42 -2.04 -61.91
C LEU A 18 15.70 -0.96 -60.87
N LEU A 19 16.85 -0.27 -60.94
CA LEU A 19 17.26 0.74 -59.94
C LEU A 19 16.89 2.19 -60.31
N ILE A 20 16.43 2.43 -61.55
CA ILE A 20 16.18 3.79 -62.07
C ILE A 20 14.69 4.19 -61.99
N GLY A 21 13.79 3.23 -61.77
CA GLY A 21 12.33 3.44 -61.89
C GLY A 21 11.62 4.18 -60.74
N CYS A 22 12.26 4.42 -59.59
CA CYS A 22 11.55 4.76 -58.34
C CYS A 22 11.91 6.12 -57.71
N ALA A 23 12.55 7.03 -58.45
CA ALA A 23 13.20 8.22 -57.85
C ALA A 23 12.43 9.55 -57.94
N ASP A 24 11.42 9.70 -58.82
CA ASP A 24 11.02 11.03 -59.34
C ASP A 24 9.64 11.56 -58.89
N GLN A 25 8.94 10.89 -57.96
CA GLN A 25 7.61 11.33 -57.50
C GLN A 25 7.56 11.85 -56.05
N ASN A 26 8.38 11.33 -55.13
CA ASN A 26 8.25 11.64 -53.70
C ASN A 26 8.69 13.05 -53.27
N LEU A 27 9.48 13.79 -54.07
CA LEU A 27 9.94 15.13 -53.67
C LEU A 27 8.83 16.19 -53.63
N LYS A 28 7.85 16.15 -54.57
CA LYS A 28 6.85 17.23 -54.75
C LYS A 28 5.81 17.35 -53.63
N VAL A 29 5.74 16.39 -52.71
CA VAL A 29 4.86 16.42 -51.54
C VAL A 29 5.49 17.21 -50.38
N LEU A 30 6.83 17.33 -50.34
CA LEU A 30 7.54 18.01 -49.25
C LEU A 30 7.57 19.54 -49.40
N ASP A 31 7.49 20.04 -50.63
CA ASP A 31 7.72 21.45 -51.00
C ASP A 31 6.63 22.42 -50.49
N LEU A 32 5.44 21.92 -50.15
CA LEU A 32 4.33 22.73 -49.62
C LEU A 32 4.44 23.04 -48.11
N LYS A 33 5.55 22.68 -47.47
CA LYS A 33 5.70 22.77 -46.00
C LYS A 33 6.19 24.13 -45.51
N ASP A 34 6.96 24.86 -46.31
CA ASP A 34 7.62 26.10 -45.87
C ASP A 34 6.73 27.36 -45.97
N GLU A 35 5.60 27.29 -46.67
CA GLU A 35 4.64 28.40 -46.83
C GLU A 35 3.44 28.36 -45.85
N GLY A 36 3.40 27.37 -44.93
CA GLY A 36 2.34 27.27 -43.91
C GLY A 36 0.99 26.71 -44.37
N HIS A 37 0.86 26.32 -45.64
CA HIS A 37 -0.35 25.80 -46.28
C HIS A 37 -0.63 24.31 -45.96
N ILE A 38 -0.63 23.96 -44.67
CA ILE A 38 -0.77 22.58 -44.16
C ILE A 38 -2.06 21.89 -44.66
N GLU A 39 -3.18 22.61 -44.71
CA GLU A 39 -4.48 22.07 -45.12
C GLU A 39 -4.54 21.77 -46.64
N ASP A 40 -3.84 22.56 -47.47
CA ASP A 40 -3.73 22.35 -48.91
C ASP A 40 -2.78 21.19 -49.26
N GLY A 41 -1.78 20.92 -48.42
CA GLY A 41 -0.97 19.70 -48.50
C GLY A 41 -1.77 18.43 -48.20
N LEU A 42 -2.57 18.46 -47.13
CA LEU A 42 -3.40 17.31 -46.72
C LEU A 42 -4.52 17.00 -47.72
N THR A 43 -5.13 18.01 -48.35
CA THR A 43 -6.16 17.77 -49.38
C THR A 43 -5.58 17.13 -50.64
N LYS A 44 -4.37 17.51 -51.06
CA LYS A 44 -3.64 16.86 -52.17
C LYS A 44 -3.30 15.40 -51.86
N LEU A 45 -2.72 15.12 -50.68
CA LEU A 45 -2.44 13.75 -50.22
C LEU A 45 -3.71 12.88 -50.19
N LYS A 46 -4.83 13.44 -49.72
CA LYS A 46 -6.14 12.78 -49.68
C LYS A 46 -6.75 12.56 -51.07
N GLN A 47 -6.37 13.35 -52.06
CA GLN A 47 -6.72 13.09 -53.46
C GLN A 47 -5.87 11.93 -54.01
N GLN A 48 -4.56 11.91 -53.75
CA GLN A 48 -3.68 10.81 -54.16
C GLN A 48 -4.10 9.45 -53.56
N GLU A 49 -4.54 9.40 -52.29
CA GLU A 49 -5.14 8.20 -51.67
C GLU A 49 -6.36 7.68 -52.48
N ARG A 50 -7.21 8.59 -52.96
CA ARG A 50 -8.45 8.27 -53.69
C ARG A 50 -8.21 7.85 -55.13
N ASP A 51 -7.22 8.45 -55.77
CA ASP A 51 -6.86 8.16 -57.16
C ASP A 51 -6.05 6.84 -57.25
N HIS A 52 -5.35 6.44 -56.18
CA HIS A 52 -4.52 5.21 -56.11
C HIS A 52 -4.86 4.29 -54.91
N PRO A 53 -6.10 3.77 -54.79
CA PRO A 53 -6.56 3.03 -53.59
C PRO A 53 -5.94 1.64 -53.40
N GLY A 54 -5.06 1.20 -54.30
CA GLY A 54 -4.31 -0.07 -54.21
C GLY A 54 -2.90 0.07 -53.61
N GLU A 55 -2.34 1.27 -53.52
CA GLU A 55 -1.00 1.52 -52.99
C GLU A 55 -1.06 1.98 -51.52
N MET A 56 -0.54 1.13 -50.64
CA MET A 56 -0.61 1.36 -49.19
C MET A 56 0.25 2.55 -48.73
N ASP A 57 1.27 2.93 -49.52
CA ASP A 57 2.22 3.98 -49.15
C ASP A 57 1.60 5.39 -49.17
N TYR A 58 0.80 5.74 -50.18
CA TYR A 58 0.07 7.02 -50.20
C TYR A 58 -0.90 7.15 -49.01
N ARG A 59 -1.54 6.04 -48.64
CA ARG A 59 -2.42 5.99 -47.46
C ARG A 59 -1.63 6.12 -46.16
N ALA A 60 -0.47 5.48 -46.05
CA ALA A 60 0.41 5.59 -44.88
C ALA A 60 0.96 7.01 -44.72
N ASP A 61 1.32 7.68 -45.82
CA ASP A 61 1.85 9.05 -45.82
C ASP A 61 0.75 10.09 -45.53
N TYR A 62 -0.45 9.95 -46.10
CA TYR A 62 -1.61 10.77 -45.73
C TYR A 62 -1.93 10.66 -44.23
N ILE A 63 -1.96 9.45 -43.66
CA ILE A 63 -2.18 9.25 -42.22
C ILE A 63 -1.05 9.90 -41.41
N ARG A 64 0.22 9.68 -41.76
CA ARG A 64 1.38 10.23 -41.04
C ARG A 64 1.38 11.76 -41.01
N GLU A 65 1.08 12.41 -42.14
CA GLU A 65 1.05 13.87 -42.22
C GLU A 65 -0.22 14.47 -41.59
N ARG A 66 -1.38 13.80 -41.70
CA ARG A 66 -2.60 14.16 -40.95
C ARG A 66 -2.32 14.19 -39.46
N ASP A 67 -1.70 13.13 -38.94
CA ASP A 67 -1.46 12.97 -37.50
C ASP A 67 -0.42 13.99 -36.99
N ARG A 68 0.59 14.34 -37.82
CA ARG A 68 1.51 15.46 -37.54
C ARG A 68 0.77 16.80 -37.44
N ALA A 69 -0.08 17.12 -38.42
CA ALA A 69 -0.83 18.37 -38.47
C ALA A 69 -1.83 18.49 -37.30
N VAL A 70 -2.57 17.41 -37.01
CA VAL A 70 -3.51 17.33 -35.87
C VAL A 70 -2.78 17.56 -34.55
N ASN A 71 -1.65 16.90 -34.31
CA ASN A 71 -0.87 17.10 -33.08
C ASN A 71 -0.32 18.54 -32.95
N HIS A 72 0.18 19.14 -34.03
CA HIS A 72 0.64 20.53 -34.00
C HIS A 72 -0.48 21.53 -33.67
N LEU A 73 -1.66 21.37 -34.28
CA LEU A 73 -2.83 22.22 -34.03
C LEU A 73 -3.40 22.00 -32.62
N LEU A 74 -3.45 20.75 -32.12
CA LEU A 74 -3.84 20.45 -30.73
C LEU A 74 -2.91 21.13 -29.73
N LEU A 75 -1.58 20.99 -29.88
CA LEU A 75 -0.60 21.65 -29.00
C LEU A 75 -0.68 23.19 -29.06
N SER A 76 -1.07 23.75 -30.21
CA SER A 76 -1.29 25.19 -30.38
C SER A 76 -2.58 25.67 -29.69
N GLY A 77 -3.65 24.86 -29.77
CA GLY A 77 -4.92 25.10 -29.09
C GLY A 77 -4.79 25.02 -27.57
N ASP A 78 -4.20 23.93 -27.07
CA ASP A 78 -3.93 23.71 -25.65
C ASP A 78 -3.09 24.86 -25.08
N ARG A 79 -1.96 25.21 -25.71
CA ARG A 79 -1.12 26.35 -25.29
C ARG A 79 -1.87 27.69 -25.28
N SER A 80 -2.79 27.91 -26.22
CA SER A 80 -3.59 29.14 -26.26
C SER A 80 -4.61 29.17 -25.11
N ARG A 81 -5.25 28.04 -24.80
CA ARG A 81 -6.19 27.87 -23.67
C ARG A 81 -5.48 28.06 -22.34
N ASP A 82 -4.30 27.44 -22.17
CA ASP A 82 -3.49 27.53 -20.95
C ASP A 82 -2.94 28.96 -20.72
N GLN A 83 -2.98 29.82 -21.75
CA GLN A 83 -2.70 31.26 -21.69
C GLN A 83 -3.96 32.14 -21.57
N GLY A 84 -5.14 31.55 -21.37
CA GLY A 84 -6.43 32.26 -21.29
C GLY A 84 -6.92 32.86 -22.63
N ARG A 85 -6.34 32.46 -23.76
CA ARG A 85 -6.69 32.95 -25.11
C ARG A 85 -7.72 32.03 -25.78
N ASP A 86 -8.84 31.86 -25.10
CA ASP A 86 -9.97 30.96 -25.45
C ASP A 86 -10.51 31.14 -26.87
N THR A 87 -10.47 32.36 -27.42
CA THR A 87 -10.88 32.65 -28.80
C THR A 87 -9.95 32.05 -29.84
N GLU A 88 -8.63 32.07 -29.59
CA GLU A 88 -7.63 31.44 -30.44
C GLU A 88 -7.65 29.92 -30.27
N ALA A 89 -7.71 29.45 -29.02
CA ALA A 89 -7.77 28.03 -28.69
C ALA A 89 -8.94 27.31 -29.40
N TYR A 90 -10.14 27.90 -29.32
CA TYR A 90 -11.33 27.41 -30.02
C TYR A 90 -11.15 27.36 -31.54
N ALA A 91 -10.45 28.34 -32.13
CA ALA A 91 -10.15 28.33 -33.57
C ALA A 91 -9.20 27.18 -33.95
N TYR A 92 -8.18 26.88 -33.14
CA TYR A 92 -7.31 25.71 -33.35
C TYR A 92 -8.08 24.39 -33.23
N TYR A 93 -8.88 24.20 -32.18
CA TYR A 93 -9.69 22.99 -32.02
C TYR A 93 -10.69 22.81 -33.17
N ARG A 94 -11.32 23.89 -33.64
CA ARG A 94 -12.22 23.84 -34.81
C ARG A 94 -11.48 23.45 -36.10
N ARG A 95 -10.21 23.84 -36.29
CA ARG A 95 -9.38 23.39 -37.42
C ARG A 95 -9.03 21.90 -37.31
N VAL A 96 -8.73 21.40 -36.11
CA VAL A 96 -8.55 19.95 -35.88
C VAL A 96 -9.83 19.19 -36.26
N LEU A 97 -11.00 19.64 -35.80
CA LEU A 97 -12.29 19.01 -36.11
C LEU A 97 -12.70 19.10 -37.60
N ALA A 98 -12.07 19.97 -38.40
CA ALA A 98 -12.24 20.00 -39.85
C ALA A 98 -11.40 18.94 -40.57
N ILE A 99 -10.21 18.62 -40.04
CA ILE A 99 -9.28 17.60 -40.56
C ILE A 99 -9.71 16.19 -40.09
N ASP A 100 -9.99 16.06 -38.79
CA ASP A 100 -10.38 14.84 -38.08
C ASP A 100 -11.61 15.13 -37.21
N LYS A 101 -12.79 14.76 -37.71
CA LYS A 101 -14.08 15.00 -37.05
C LYS A 101 -14.29 14.17 -35.78
N ASP A 102 -13.58 13.06 -35.66
CA ASP A 102 -13.81 12.07 -34.61
C ASP A 102 -12.96 12.36 -33.36
N ASN A 103 -11.90 13.16 -33.51
CA ASN A 103 -11.00 13.63 -32.47
C ASN A 103 -11.70 14.06 -31.16
N SER A 104 -11.56 13.28 -30.09
CA SER A 104 -12.13 13.59 -28.78
C SER A 104 -11.52 14.87 -28.19
N ARG A 105 -10.19 14.91 -28.04
CA ARG A 105 -9.46 16.03 -27.41
C ARG A 105 -9.84 17.40 -27.98
N ALA A 106 -9.97 17.53 -29.30
CA ALA A 106 -10.41 18.79 -29.92
C ALA A 106 -11.89 19.11 -29.66
N ARG A 107 -12.77 18.09 -29.63
CA ARG A 107 -14.18 18.26 -29.29
C ARG A 107 -14.36 18.70 -27.83
N ASP A 108 -13.62 18.07 -26.92
CA ASP A 108 -13.69 18.31 -25.48
C ASP A 108 -13.09 19.68 -25.13
N GLY A 109 -11.98 20.07 -25.76
CA GLY A 109 -11.41 21.41 -25.62
C GLY A 109 -12.32 22.52 -26.16
N ALA A 110 -13.03 22.28 -27.26
CA ALA A 110 -14.00 23.23 -27.81
C ALA A 110 -15.24 23.40 -26.91
N THR A 111 -15.82 22.30 -26.40
CA THR A 111 -17.00 22.37 -25.53
C THR A 111 -16.69 22.95 -24.15
N GLN A 112 -15.49 22.72 -23.61
CA GLN A 112 -15.00 23.39 -22.38
C GLN A 112 -14.97 24.92 -22.53
N ILE A 113 -14.49 25.43 -23.66
CA ILE A 113 -14.45 26.88 -23.93
C ILE A 113 -15.87 27.46 -24.11
N GLU A 114 -16.79 26.72 -24.74
CA GLU A 114 -18.20 27.13 -24.85
C GLU A 114 -18.91 27.11 -23.48
N ALA A 115 -18.60 26.14 -22.61
CA ALA A 115 -19.10 26.10 -21.24
C ALA A 115 -18.58 27.28 -20.40
N SER A 116 -17.27 27.52 -20.40
CA SER A 116 -16.62 28.66 -19.72
C SER A 116 -17.31 30.00 -20.03
N LYS A 117 -17.58 30.27 -21.32
CA LYS A 117 -18.27 31.49 -21.77
C LYS A 117 -19.74 31.56 -21.32
N ARG A 118 -20.46 30.43 -21.27
CA ARG A 118 -21.81 30.37 -20.69
C ARG A 118 -21.78 30.63 -19.18
N HIS A 119 -20.82 30.06 -18.47
CA HIS A 119 -20.69 30.23 -17.02
C HIS A 119 -20.36 31.69 -16.66
N GLU A 120 -19.49 32.35 -17.42
CA GLU A 120 -19.19 33.77 -17.22
C GLU A 120 -20.41 34.69 -17.46
N ALA A 121 -21.24 34.40 -18.48
CA ALA A 121 -22.49 35.12 -18.70
C ALA A 121 -23.51 34.90 -17.55
N ILE A 122 -23.68 33.66 -17.09
CA ILE A 122 -24.57 33.33 -15.96
C ILE A 122 -24.06 33.96 -14.65
N LEU A 123 -22.75 34.03 -14.46
CA LEU A 123 -22.13 34.66 -13.29
C LEU A 123 -22.29 36.19 -13.31
N ALA A 124 -22.22 36.80 -14.50
CA ALA A 124 -22.57 38.21 -14.67
C ALA A 124 -24.05 38.46 -14.31
N GLU A 125 -24.99 37.63 -14.79
CA GLU A 125 -26.40 37.72 -14.37
C GLU A 125 -26.55 37.59 -12.84
N ALA A 126 -25.90 36.60 -12.22
CA ALA A 126 -25.96 36.34 -10.78
C ALA A 126 -25.42 37.52 -9.95
N ASN A 127 -24.32 38.15 -10.36
CA ASN A 127 -23.83 39.39 -9.75
C ASN A 127 -24.90 40.49 -9.80
N THR A 128 -25.54 40.73 -10.96
CA THR A 128 -26.58 41.77 -11.05
C THR A 128 -27.85 41.46 -10.24
N LEU A 129 -28.06 40.23 -9.79
CA LEU A 129 -29.15 39.86 -8.87
C LEU A 129 -28.73 40.07 -7.42
N PHE A 130 -27.51 39.68 -7.07
CA PHE A 130 -26.88 39.94 -5.77
C PHE A 130 -26.76 41.44 -5.44
N ASP A 131 -26.46 42.28 -6.44
CA ASP A 131 -26.42 43.74 -6.32
C ASP A 131 -27.81 44.36 -6.14
N LYS A 132 -28.86 43.73 -6.68
CA LYS A 132 -30.27 44.10 -6.46
C LYS A 132 -30.80 43.59 -5.12
N GLY A 133 -30.03 42.79 -4.38
CA GLY A 133 -30.43 42.18 -3.11
C GLY A 133 -31.27 40.90 -3.24
N ASP A 134 -31.49 40.38 -4.46
CA ASP A 134 -32.21 39.13 -4.69
C ASP A 134 -31.25 37.93 -4.57
N LEU A 135 -30.98 37.57 -3.31
CA LEU A 135 -30.03 36.51 -2.95
C LEU A 135 -30.47 35.13 -3.46
N ASP A 136 -31.78 34.86 -3.41
CA ASP A 136 -32.33 33.55 -3.79
C ASP A 136 -32.33 33.37 -5.31
N ALA A 137 -32.65 34.42 -6.09
CA ALA A 137 -32.48 34.36 -7.55
C ALA A 137 -31.01 34.23 -7.96
N ALA A 138 -30.09 34.95 -7.28
CA ALA A 138 -28.65 34.83 -7.52
C ALA A 138 -28.14 33.41 -7.23
N GLN A 139 -28.54 32.82 -6.10
CA GLN A 139 -28.20 31.44 -5.71
C GLN A 139 -28.75 30.40 -6.71
N ASN A 140 -29.98 30.59 -7.19
CA ASN A 140 -30.57 29.72 -8.22
C ASN A 140 -29.84 29.82 -9.56
N ARG A 141 -29.29 30.99 -9.94
CA ARG A 141 -28.43 31.12 -11.13
C ARG A 141 -27.10 30.41 -10.95
N LEU A 142 -26.41 30.61 -9.83
CA LEU A 142 -25.16 29.91 -9.51
C LEU A 142 -25.31 28.38 -9.51
N ARG A 143 -26.46 27.85 -9.09
CA ARG A 143 -26.74 26.41 -9.11
C ARG A 143 -26.58 25.77 -10.50
N SER A 144 -26.85 26.51 -11.58
CA SER A 144 -26.65 26.01 -12.95
C SER A 144 -25.17 25.88 -13.33
N ILE A 145 -24.29 26.75 -12.80
CA ILE A 145 -22.84 26.63 -12.97
C ILE A 145 -22.34 25.40 -12.21
N PHE A 146 -22.71 25.24 -10.93
CA PHE A 146 -22.25 24.13 -10.08
C PHE A 146 -22.71 22.73 -10.53
N ILE A 147 -23.62 22.62 -11.49
CA ILE A 147 -24.00 21.34 -12.13
C ILE A 147 -23.02 20.95 -13.24
N GLU A 148 -22.41 21.93 -13.92
CA GLU A 148 -21.43 21.70 -14.99
C GLU A 148 -19.97 21.80 -14.50
N ASP A 149 -19.67 22.76 -13.61
CA ASP A 149 -18.36 22.97 -12.98
C ASP A 149 -18.52 23.22 -11.46
N PRO A 150 -18.34 22.18 -10.62
CA PRO A 150 -18.39 22.30 -9.16
C PRO A 150 -17.22 23.08 -8.53
N GLN A 151 -16.12 23.32 -9.25
CA GLN A 151 -14.90 23.94 -8.72
C GLN A 151 -14.71 25.40 -9.14
N ASN A 152 -15.64 25.96 -9.92
CA ASN A 152 -15.58 27.31 -10.45
C ASN A 152 -15.28 28.38 -9.37
N SER A 153 -14.05 28.89 -9.33
CA SER A 153 -13.57 29.77 -8.25
C SER A 153 -14.33 31.10 -8.16
N LYS A 154 -14.69 31.69 -9.32
CA LYS A 154 -15.53 32.89 -9.39
C LYS A 154 -16.93 32.63 -8.78
N ALA A 155 -17.56 31.51 -9.13
CA ALA A 155 -18.89 31.15 -8.61
C ALA A 155 -18.87 30.83 -7.11
N LEU A 156 -17.83 30.12 -6.63
CA LEU A 156 -17.64 29.84 -5.21
C LEU A 156 -17.45 31.13 -4.39
N ALA A 157 -16.73 32.12 -4.92
CA ALA A 157 -16.59 33.42 -4.27
C ALA A 157 -17.93 34.17 -4.12
N LEU A 158 -18.75 34.24 -5.19
CA LEU A 158 -20.08 34.86 -5.09
C LEU A 158 -21.02 34.06 -4.17
N ARG A 159 -20.94 32.72 -4.19
CA ARG A 159 -21.71 31.86 -3.29
C ARG A 159 -21.42 32.19 -1.82
N ARG A 160 -20.14 32.31 -1.43
CA ARG A 160 -19.78 32.71 -0.06
C ARG A 160 -20.38 34.06 0.31
N GLN A 161 -20.27 35.06 -0.57
CA GLN A 161 -20.86 36.39 -0.32
C GLN A 161 -22.39 36.37 -0.19
N ILE A 162 -23.09 35.46 -0.88
CA ILE A 162 -24.53 35.21 -0.72
C ILE A 162 -24.80 34.57 0.65
N GLU A 163 -24.06 33.51 0.99
CA GLU A 163 -24.18 32.79 2.27
C GLU A 163 -23.86 33.71 3.46
N ASP A 164 -22.89 34.62 3.34
CA ASP A 164 -22.57 35.66 4.34
C ASP A 164 -23.73 36.65 4.53
N LYS A 165 -24.31 37.18 3.44
CA LYS A 165 -25.48 38.07 3.52
C LYS A 165 -26.71 37.33 4.08
N GLN A 166 -26.93 36.08 3.69
CA GLN A 166 -28.00 35.22 4.23
C GLN A 166 -27.76 34.93 5.72
N ALA A 167 -26.52 34.69 6.15
CA ALA A 167 -26.16 34.49 7.55
C ALA A 167 -26.33 35.77 8.39
N MET A 168 -25.96 36.95 7.87
CA MET A 168 -26.22 38.23 8.53
C MET A 168 -27.72 38.49 8.73
N ASN A 169 -28.55 38.22 7.72
CA ASN A 169 -30.01 38.30 7.86
C ASN A 169 -30.54 37.26 8.86
N THR A 170 -30.05 36.03 8.83
CA THR A 170 -30.48 34.94 9.71
C THR A 170 -30.09 35.19 11.17
N GLN A 171 -28.95 35.83 11.42
CA GLN A 171 -28.52 36.23 12.77
C GLN A 171 -29.44 37.29 13.41
N MET A 172 -30.31 37.96 12.65
CA MET A 172 -31.36 38.83 13.19
C MET A 172 -32.57 38.06 13.78
N LEU A 173 -32.65 36.74 13.57
CA LEU A 173 -33.70 35.88 14.13
C LEU A 173 -33.37 35.35 15.53
N VAL A 174 -32.11 35.38 15.93
CA VAL A 174 -31.71 35.31 17.34
C VAL A 174 -32.08 36.67 17.98
N PRO A 175 -32.59 36.74 19.22
CA PRO A 175 -32.81 38.00 19.94
C PRO A 175 -31.47 38.66 20.32
N THR A 176 -30.79 39.21 19.31
CA THR A 176 -29.59 40.02 19.46
C THR A 176 -29.95 41.35 20.13
N LEU A 177 -29.10 41.80 21.05
CA LEU A 177 -29.33 43.02 21.83
C LEU A 177 -29.45 44.24 20.90
N LYS A 178 -30.69 44.71 20.72
CA LYS A 178 -31.04 45.78 19.77
C LYS A 178 -30.50 47.13 20.25
N SER A 179 -30.48 48.07 19.30
CA SER A 179 -29.91 49.44 19.34
C SER A 179 -29.87 50.17 20.70
N ARG A 180 -30.85 49.99 21.60
CA ARG A 180 -30.84 50.57 22.96
C ARG A 180 -29.60 50.18 23.77
N PHE A 181 -29.18 48.91 23.72
CA PHE A 181 -27.97 48.44 24.41
C PHE A 181 -26.68 49.03 23.83
N ARG A 182 -26.75 49.56 22.60
CA ARG A 182 -25.65 50.21 21.90
C ARG A 182 -25.73 51.74 21.94
N GLN A 183 -26.60 52.34 22.75
CA GLN A 183 -26.56 53.79 22.94
C GLN A 183 -25.33 54.19 23.76
N PRO A 184 -24.63 55.29 23.40
CA PRO A 184 -23.52 55.80 24.20
C PRO A 184 -24.03 56.33 25.54
N VAL A 185 -23.38 55.93 26.64
CA VAL A 185 -23.64 56.44 27.98
C VAL A 185 -22.35 57.01 28.57
N SER A 186 -22.50 58.14 29.28
CA SER A 186 -21.44 58.74 30.08
C SER A 186 -21.88 58.73 31.54
N LEU A 187 -21.22 57.92 32.37
CA LEU A 187 -21.57 57.66 33.77
C LEU A 187 -20.35 57.84 34.68
N GLN A 188 -20.55 58.60 35.76
CA GLN A 188 -19.50 58.93 36.73
C GLN A 188 -20.02 58.67 38.14
N PHE A 189 -19.66 57.50 38.68
CA PHE A 189 -20.02 57.08 40.04
C PHE A 189 -18.77 56.74 40.84
N ARG A 190 -18.69 57.22 42.08
CA ARG A 190 -17.63 56.90 43.05
C ARG A 190 -18.26 56.42 44.34
N ASP A 191 -17.92 55.20 44.76
CA ASP A 191 -18.43 54.55 45.98
C ASP A 191 -19.98 54.49 46.05
N ALA A 192 -20.64 54.33 44.89
CA ALA A 192 -22.09 54.37 44.79
C ALA A 192 -22.71 52.98 45.00
N ASN A 193 -23.84 52.91 45.71
CA ASN A 193 -24.60 51.67 45.88
C ASN A 193 -25.05 51.13 44.51
N LEU A 194 -24.77 49.86 44.27
CA LEU A 194 -24.97 49.20 42.98
C LEU A 194 -26.43 49.26 42.48
N LYS A 195 -27.42 49.24 43.38
CA LYS A 195 -28.83 49.40 42.99
C LYS A 195 -29.12 50.78 42.40
N MET A 196 -28.52 51.84 42.93
CA MET A 196 -28.67 53.19 42.38
C MET A 196 -27.99 53.33 41.01
N VAL A 197 -26.86 52.64 40.81
CA VAL A 197 -26.14 52.65 39.52
C VAL A 197 -26.94 51.91 38.45
N PHE A 198 -27.52 50.75 38.76
CA PHE A 198 -28.44 50.06 37.84
C PHE A 198 -29.74 50.83 37.61
N GLU A 199 -30.30 51.51 38.62
CA GLU A 199 -31.49 52.35 38.43
C GLU A 199 -31.19 53.56 37.52
N ALA A 200 -30.04 54.20 37.67
CA ALA A 200 -29.58 55.26 36.78
C ALA A 200 -29.35 54.74 35.35
N LEU A 201 -28.64 53.62 35.19
CA LEU A 201 -28.41 52.97 33.89
C LEU A 201 -29.73 52.63 33.19
N SER A 202 -30.70 52.07 33.93
CA SER A 202 -32.07 51.78 33.45
C SER A 202 -32.80 53.04 32.98
N ARG A 203 -32.82 54.09 33.82
CA ARG A 203 -33.46 55.38 33.50
C ARG A 203 -32.84 56.09 32.29
N THR A 204 -31.52 55.99 32.11
CA THR A 204 -30.80 56.64 31.00
C THR A 204 -30.88 55.86 29.68
N SER A 205 -30.89 54.53 29.72
CA SER A 205 -30.88 53.67 28.52
C SER A 205 -32.24 53.14 28.07
N GLY A 206 -33.28 53.26 28.92
CA GLY A 206 -34.62 52.72 28.63
C GLY A 206 -34.66 51.19 28.59
N ILE A 207 -33.86 50.55 29.46
CA ILE A 207 -33.74 49.10 29.64
C ILE A 207 -34.13 48.74 31.07
N ASN A 208 -35.06 47.79 31.23
CA ASN A 208 -35.50 47.28 32.51
C ASN A 208 -34.43 46.35 33.10
N ILE A 209 -33.93 46.66 34.30
CA ILE A 209 -33.01 45.80 35.04
C ILE A 209 -33.75 45.17 36.21
N LEU A 210 -33.86 43.85 36.19
CA LEU A 210 -34.38 43.02 37.27
C LEU A 210 -33.20 42.47 38.08
N LEU A 211 -33.32 42.47 39.40
CA LEU A 211 -32.28 42.02 40.33
C LEU A 211 -32.76 40.79 41.09
N ASP A 212 -31.91 39.76 41.18
CA ASP A 212 -32.15 38.60 42.02
C ASP A 212 -32.31 38.97 43.50
N ARG A 213 -33.08 38.16 44.25
CA ARG A 213 -33.37 38.41 45.68
C ARG A 213 -32.13 38.31 46.56
N ASP A 214 -31.17 37.46 46.20
CA ASP A 214 -30.00 37.15 47.03
C ASP A 214 -28.79 38.07 46.69
N MET A 215 -29.05 39.12 45.89
CA MET A 215 -28.14 40.24 45.66
C MET A 215 -27.86 41.01 46.96
N LYS A 216 -26.58 41.02 47.37
CA LYS A 216 -26.09 41.81 48.50
C LYS A 216 -26.42 43.31 48.33
N SER A 217 -27.13 43.88 49.30
CA SER A 217 -27.66 45.26 49.24
C SER A 217 -26.63 46.35 49.57
N ASP A 218 -25.46 45.98 50.07
CA ASP A 218 -24.34 46.86 50.45
C ASP A 218 -23.27 47.00 49.35
N LEU A 219 -23.38 46.27 48.24
CA LEU A 219 -22.42 46.34 47.13
C LEU A 219 -22.27 47.77 46.61
N LYS A 220 -21.02 48.21 46.50
CA LYS A 220 -20.65 49.52 45.95
C LYS A 220 -19.73 49.35 44.76
N THR A 221 -19.99 50.14 43.71
CA THR A 221 -19.14 50.23 42.52
C THR A 221 -18.60 51.65 42.37
N SER A 222 -17.41 51.76 41.79
CA SER A 222 -16.88 53.01 41.26
C SER A 222 -16.60 52.80 39.78
N ILE A 223 -17.30 53.55 38.93
CA ILE A 223 -17.23 53.45 37.49
C ILE A 223 -17.17 54.85 36.86
N PHE A 224 -16.21 55.01 35.96
CA PHE A 224 -15.92 56.24 35.22
C PHE A 224 -15.86 55.86 33.74
N VAL A 225 -17.01 55.91 33.07
CA VAL A 225 -17.15 55.54 31.67
C VAL A 225 -17.72 56.71 30.89
N ARG A 226 -17.18 56.94 29.69
CA ARG A 226 -17.55 58.03 28.81
C ARG A 226 -17.76 57.49 27.40
N ASP A 227 -18.90 57.86 26.82
CA ASP A 227 -19.27 57.66 25.41
C ASP A 227 -19.16 56.18 24.93
N ALA A 228 -19.33 55.23 25.85
CA ALA A 228 -19.29 53.78 25.60
C ALA A 228 -20.70 53.16 25.62
N SER A 229 -20.86 51.94 25.09
CA SER A 229 -22.19 51.31 25.02
C SER A 229 -22.78 50.95 26.39
N VAL A 230 -24.11 50.89 26.50
CA VAL A 230 -24.81 50.36 27.69
C VAL A 230 -24.35 48.93 27.99
N GLU A 231 -24.14 48.12 26.96
CA GLU A 231 -23.72 46.72 27.06
C GLU A 231 -22.33 46.57 27.69
N ASP A 232 -21.31 47.27 27.17
CA ASP A 232 -19.94 47.24 27.73
C ASP A 232 -19.91 47.82 29.15
N THR A 233 -20.67 48.90 29.38
CA THR A 233 -20.76 49.55 30.69
C THR A 233 -21.40 48.63 31.73
N LEU A 234 -22.45 47.90 31.34
CA LEU A 234 -23.10 46.88 32.17
C LEU A 234 -22.12 45.73 32.47
N ASP A 235 -21.40 45.23 31.47
CA ASP A 235 -20.49 44.10 31.64
C ASP A 235 -19.24 44.43 32.47
N LEU A 236 -18.77 45.68 32.45
CA LEU A 236 -17.76 46.18 33.39
C LEU A 236 -18.29 46.19 34.84
N ILE A 237 -19.53 46.64 35.07
CA ILE A 237 -20.14 46.64 36.41
C ILE A 237 -20.32 45.21 36.92
N LEU A 238 -20.82 44.30 36.07
CA LEU A 238 -21.03 42.89 36.40
C LEU A 238 -19.70 42.19 36.74
N MET A 239 -18.68 42.37 35.90
CA MET A 239 -17.33 41.83 36.11
C MET A 239 -16.71 42.31 37.42
N GLN A 240 -16.79 43.61 37.73
CA GLN A 240 -16.23 44.18 38.96
C GLN A 240 -16.89 43.61 40.24
N ASN A 241 -18.17 43.23 40.18
CA ASN A 241 -18.97 42.84 41.34
C ASN A 241 -19.24 41.33 41.45
N GLN A 242 -18.63 40.49 40.59
CA GLN A 242 -18.87 39.04 40.50
C GLN A 242 -20.37 38.72 40.29
N LEU A 243 -20.99 39.41 39.34
CA LEU A 243 -22.38 39.22 38.93
C LEU A 243 -22.44 38.75 37.48
N GLU A 244 -23.56 38.13 37.10
CA GLU A 244 -23.81 37.64 35.74
C GLU A 244 -25.20 38.09 35.23
N LYS A 245 -25.36 38.17 33.90
CA LYS A 245 -26.61 38.62 33.25
C LYS A 245 -27.34 37.51 32.51
N LYS A 246 -28.68 37.54 32.58
CA LYS A 246 -29.59 36.82 31.68
C LYS A 246 -30.42 37.83 30.89
N VAL A 247 -30.35 37.78 29.56
CA VAL A 247 -31.22 38.59 28.68
C VAL A 247 -32.59 37.92 28.62
N LEU A 248 -33.64 38.63 29.02
CA LEU A 248 -35.03 38.11 28.99
C LEU A 248 -35.78 38.56 27.73
N ASN A 249 -35.47 39.76 27.21
CA ASN A 249 -35.93 40.27 25.92
C ASN A 249 -35.11 41.50 25.50
N ASP A 250 -35.39 42.06 24.32
CA ASP A 250 -34.87 43.31 23.73
C ASP A 250 -34.75 44.54 24.66
N SER A 251 -35.39 44.52 25.83
CA SER A 251 -35.48 45.63 26.78
C SER A 251 -35.41 45.21 28.25
N THR A 252 -35.16 43.94 28.57
CA THR A 252 -35.14 43.45 29.96
C THR A 252 -33.99 42.50 30.21
N VAL A 253 -33.17 42.81 31.22
CA VAL A 253 -32.07 41.97 31.70
C VAL A 253 -32.31 41.63 33.17
N PHE A 254 -32.04 40.39 33.53
CA PHE A 254 -32.03 39.89 34.91
C PHE A 254 -30.58 39.69 35.37
N ILE A 255 -30.23 40.20 36.54
CA ILE A 255 -28.87 40.18 37.10
C ILE A 255 -28.87 39.38 38.39
N TYR A 256 -27.91 38.45 38.52
CA TYR A 256 -27.79 37.55 39.66
C TYR A 256 -26.32 37.36 40.11
N PRO A 257 -26.07 36.93 41.36
CA PRO A 257 -24.72 36.64 41.83
C PRO A 257 -24.07 35.48 41.08
N ASN A 258 -22.82 35.65 40.63
CA ASN A 258 -22.05 34.61 39.94
C ASN A 258 -21.60 33.52 40.94
N THR A 259 -22.54 32.63 41.26
CA THR A 259 -22.37 31.53 42.21
C THR A 259 -22.85 30.21 41.58
N PRO A 260 -22.16 29.07 41.80
CA PRO A 260 -22.50 27.80 41.13
C PRO A 260 -23.96 27.34 41.27
N ALA A 261 -24.64 27.74 42.36
CA ALA A 261 -26.06 27.49 42.55
C ALA A 261 -26.94 28.34 41.60
N LYS A 262 -26.77 29.67 41.60
CA LYS A 262 -27.57 30.59 40.76
C LYS A 262 -27.26 30.46 39.27
N ILE A 263 -26.00 30.15 38.91
CA ILE A 263 -25.64 29.79 37.52
C ILE A 263 -26.49 28.59 37.08
N LYS A 264 -26.51 27.50 37.86
CA LYS A 264 -27.31 26.30 37.54
C LYS A 264 -28.83 26.55 37.53
N GLU A 265 -29.31 27.57 38.23
CA GLU A 265 -30.73 27.96 38.28
C GLU A 265 -31.14 28.82 37.06
N TYR A 266 -30.27 29.72 36.58
CA TYR A 266 -30.63 30.76 35.61
C TYR A 266 -29.91 30.71 34.26
N GLN A 267 -28.78 30.01 34.14
CA GLN A 267 -28.06 29.86 32.88
C GLN A 267 -28.84 28.98 31.89
N ASP A 268 -29.09 29.50 30.69
CA ASP A 268 -29.74 28.71 29.64
C ASP A 268 -28.75 27.72 29.02
N MET A 269 -29.15 26.45 28.98
CA MET A 269 -28.36 25.34 28.46
C MET A 269 -29.05 24.81 27.20
N VAL A 270 -28.36 24.85 26.07
CA VAL A 270 -28.86 24.29 24.80
C VAL A 270 -28.26 22.90 24.56
N VAL A 271 -29.05 22.01 23.96
CA VAL A 271 -28.57 20.69 23.53
C VAL A 271 -28.43 20.73 22.01
N ARG A 272 -27.26 20.37 21.49
CA ARG A 272 -27.01 20.25 20.04
C ARG A 272 -26.29 18.96 19.71
N THR A 273 -26.80 18.26 18.71
CA THR A 273 -26.13 17.10 18.11
C THR A 273 -25.30 17.56 16.94
N PHE A 274 -24.02 17.18 16.93
CA PHE A 274 -23.12 17.34 15.80
C PHE A 274 -22.90 15.96 15.16
N HIS A 275 -23.02 15.88 13.84
CA HIS A 275 -22.71 14.69 13.07
C HIS A 275 -21.34 14.90 12.42
N LEU A 276 -20.41 13.95 12.60
CA LEU A 276 -19.04 14.06 12.13
C LEU A 276 -18.86 13.14 10.91
N THR A 277 -18.22 13.67 9.87
CA THR A 277 -18.11 13.01 8.57
C THR A 277 -16.78 12.27 8.40
N ASN A 278 -15.70 12.87 8.90
CA ASN A 278 -14.32 12.41 8.76
C ASN A 278 -13.69 12.16 10.14
N ALA A 279 -13.93 13.03 11.12
CA ALA A 279 -13.33 12.95 12.45
C ALA A 279 -14.05 11.94 13.37
N ASP A 280 -13.29 11.27 14.23
CA ASP A 280 -13.83 10.39 15.27
C ASP A 280 -14.50 11.18 16.40
N ALA A 281 -15.76 10.84 16.72
CA ALA A 281 -16.52 11.45 17.81
C ALA A 281 -15.89 11.30 19.20
N LYS A 282 -15.07 10.28 19.46
CA LYS A 282 -14.45 10.02 20.76
C LYS A 282 -13.22 10.89 21.00
N GLN A 283 -12.37 11.06 19.99
CA GLN A 283 -11.31 12.06 19.94
C GLN A 283 -11.90 13.48 20.04
N MET A 284 -12.91 13.80 19.23
CA MET A 284 -13.59 15.10 19.24
C MET A 284 -14.21 15.43 20.62
N GLN A 285 -14.88 14.46 21.26
CA GLN A 285 -15.40 14.62 22.62
C GLN A 285 -14.28 14.95 23.61
N THR A 286 -13.13 14.29 23.49
CA THR A 286 -11.98 14.50 24.39
C THR A 286 -11.41 15.90 24.22
N MET A 287 -11.22 16.35 22.98
CA MET A 287 -10.76 17.72 22.66
C MET A 287 -11.73 18.80 23.17
N ILE A 288 -13.04 18.60 23.04
CA ILE A 288 -14.04 19.59 23.48
C ILE A 288 -14.15 19.62 25.01
N LYS A 289 -14.11 18.45 25.68
CA LYS A 289 -14.07 18.37 27.15
C LYS A 289 -12.87 19.11 27.75
N THR A 290 -11.70 19.04 27.11
CA THR A 290 -10.49 19.72 27.62
C THR A 290 -10.46 21.20 27.27
N MET A 291 -10.83 21.59 26.04
CA MET A 291 -10.76 22.99 25.59
C MET A 291 -11.88 23.89 26.12
N LEU A 292 -13.12 23.38 26.22
CA LEU A 292 -14.29 24.16 26.64
C LEU A 292 -14.78 23.84 28.07
N LYS A 293 -14.13 22.89 28.76
CA LYS A 293 -14.51 22.38 30.10
C LYS A 293 -15.94 21.81 30.18
N THR A 294 -16.58 21.53 29.04
CA THR A 294 -17.97 21.05 28.97
C THR A 294 -18.13 19.71 29.69
N LYS A 295 -19.07 19.65 30.64
CA LYS A 295 -19.34 18.47 31.46
C LYS A 295 -20.26 17.48 30.75
N ASP A 296 -21.35 17.98 30.18
CA ASP A 296 -22.43 17.16 29.61
C ASP A 296 -22.23 16.96 28.11
N THR A 297 -21.35 16.01 27.73
CA THR A 297 -21.23 15.54 26.34
C THR A 297 -21.38 14.02 26.24
N PHE A 298 -22.04 13.56 25.17
CA PHE A 298 -22.34 12.15 24.93
C PHE A 298 -22.04 11.76 23.47
N VAL A 299 -21.47 10.57 23.24
CA VAL A 299 -21.09 10.08 21.91
C VAL A 299 -21.99 8.90 21.51
N HIS A 300 -22.59 8.98 20.33
CA HIS A 300 -23.25 7.85 19.68
C HIS A 300 -22.31 7.25 18.62
N GLU A 301 -21.47 6.30 19.04
CA GLU A 301 -20.47 5.65 18.17
C GLU A 301 -21.10 5.09 16.87
N LYS A 302 -22.31 4.52 16.93
CA LYS A 302 -23.05 3.99 15.76
C LYS A 302 -23.42 5.01 14.68
N ASN A 303 -23.49 6.30 15.03
CA ASN A 303 -23.94 7.37 14.14
C ASN A 303 -22.84 8.44 13.92
N ASN A 304 -21.61 8.16 14.40
CA ASN A 304 -20.49 9.10 14.54
C ASN A 304 -20.94 10.52 14.97
N SER A 305 -21.77 10.60 16.01
CA SER A 305 -22.35 11.87 16.44
C SER A 305 -22.07 12.20 17.91
N LEU A 306 -21.79 13.48 18.13
CA LEU A 306 -21.46 14.06 19.43
C LEU A 306 -22.60 14.99 19.86
N VAL A 307 -23.29 14.61 20.93
CA VAL A 307 -24.31 15.43 21.58
C VAL A 307 -23.63 16.27 22.67
N ILE A 308 -23.83 17.58 22.61
CA ILE A 308 -23.27 18.55 23.54
C ILE A 308 -24.43 19.27 24.23
N ARG A 309 -24.36 19.37 25.57
CA ARG A 309 -25.24 20.21 26.37
C ARG A 309 -24.40 21.23 27.14
N ASP A 310 -24.48 22.49 26.72
CA ASP A 310 -23.74 23.60 27.32
C ASP A 310 -24.48 24.92 27.05
N THR A 311 -23.90 26.03 27.50
CA THR A 311 -24.26 27.40 27.11
C THR A 311 -24.30 27.57 25.58
N PRO A 312 -25.16 28.47 25.06
CA PRO A 312 -25.22 28.73 23.61
C PRO A 312 -23.89 29.28 23.06
N GLU A 313 -23.08 29.95 23.87
CA GLU A 313 -21.73 30.40 23.52
C GLU A 313 -20.75 29.22 23.38
N ALA A 314 -20.72 28.31 24.35
CA ALA A 314 -19.87 27.11 24.28
C ALA A 314 -20.25 26.22 23.09
N VAL A 315 -21.53 26.02 22.84
CA VAL A 315 -22.00 25.20 21.69
C VAL A 315 -21.63 25.82 20.34
N GLN A 316 -21.58 27.15 20.23
CA GLN A 316 -21.07 27.83 19.02
C GLN A 316 -19.55 27.74 18.86
N MET A 317 -18.79 27.65 19.95
CA MET A 317 -17.34 27.43 19.87
C MET A 317 -17.01 25.96 19.61
N ALA A 318 -17.79 25.03 20.16
CA ALA A 318 -17.73 23.62 19.78
C ALA A 318 -18.04 23.43 18.28
N GLU A 319 -19.03 24.15 17.74
CA GLU A 319 -19.31 24.18 16.30
C GLU A 319 -18.10 24.64 15.46
N LYS A 320 -17.42 25.73 15.87
CA LYS A 320 -16.19 26.19 15.19
C LYS A 320 -15.06 25.17 15.28
N LEU A 321 -14.79 24.61 16.47
CA LEU A 321 -13.75 23.59 16.66
C LEU A 321 -14.03 22.35 15.80
N ILE A 322 -15.27 21.86 15.79
CA ILE A 322 -15.71 20.75 14.95
C ILE A 322 -15.50 21.07 13.47
N ALA A 323 -15.94 22.24 12.99
CA ALA A 323 -15.78 22.65 11.60
C ALA A 323 -14.30 22.82 11.18
N SER A 324 -13.41 23.18 12.11
CA SER A 324 -11.97 23.29 11.84
C SER A 324 -11.24 21.94 11.74
N GLN A 325 -11.82 20.88 12.32
CA GLN A 325 -11.15 19.58 12.53
C GLN A 325 -11.85 18.39 11.81
N ASP A 326 -13.14 18.48 11.45
CA ASP A 326 -13.86 17.49 10.64
C ASP A 326 -13.54 17.62 9.13
N ILE A 327 -12.29 17.92 8.81
CA ILE A 327 -11.79 18.10 7.43
C ILE A 327 -11.68 16.75 6.71
N ASN A 328 -11.80 16.79 5.38
CA ASN A 328 -11.68 15.60 4.54
C ASN A 328 -10.27 15.00 4.65
N GLU A 329 -10.17 13.71 4.93
CA GLU A 329 -8.93 12.95 4.85
C GLU A 329 -8.36 13.01 3.41
N PRO A 330 -7.03 13.20 3.23
CA PRO A 330 -6.44 13.19 1.90
C PRO A 330 -6.24 11.75 1.42
N GLU A 331 -6.37 11.56 0.11
CA GLU A 331 -6.25 10.25 -0.56
C GLU A 331 -5.35 10.36 -1.80
N VAL A 332 -4.43 9.39 -1.95
CA VAL A 332 -3.49 9.31 -3.07
C VAL A 332 -3.71 8.01 -3.85
N MET A 333 -3.67 8.09 -5.17
CA MET A 333 -3.53 6.95 -6.06
C MET A 333 -2.04 6.74 -6.33
N LEU A 334 -1.51 5.58 -5.95
CA LEU A 334 -0.15 5.17 -6.26
C LEU A 334 -0.16 4.27 -7.48
N GLU A 335 0.51 4.70 -8.55
CA GLU A 335 0.86 3.86 -9.68
C GLU A 335 2.30 3.37 -9.50
N VAL A 336 2.51 2.07 -9.61
CA VAL A 336 3.84 1.44 -9.64
C VAL A 336 3.99 0.77 -11.00
N GLU A 337 5.14 0.95 -11.64
CA GLU A 337 5.49 0.26 -12.88
C GLU A 337 6.70 -0.64 -12.65
N VAL A 338 6.64 -1.84 -13.21
CA VAL A 338 7.75 -2.80 -13.24
C VAL A 338 7.95 -3.22 -14.68
N LEU A 339 9.12 -2.90 -15.23
CA LEU A 339 9.55 -3.27 -16.58
C LEU A 339 10.74 -4.22 -16.48
N GLU A 340 10.64 -5.42 -17.06
CA GLU A 340 11.75 -6.38 -17.20
C GLU A 340 11.90 -6.81 -18.66
N VAL A 341 13.08 -6.55 -19.23
CA VAL A 341 13.46 -6.92 -20.60
C VAL A 341 14.56 -7.97 -20.55
N LEU A 342 14.40 -9.05 -21.31
CA LEU A 342 15.36 -10.15 -21.41
C LEU A 342 15.75 -10.37 -22.88
N HIS A 343 17.05 -10.26 -23.18
CA HIS A 343 17.64 -10.66 -24.46
C HIS A 343 18.53 -11.88 -24.26
N SER A 344 18.32 -12.94 -25.02
CA SER A 344 19.15 -14.14 -25.01
C SER A 344 19.63 -14.52 -26.41
N ARG A 345 20.86 -15.06 -26.49
CA ARG A 345 21.53 -15.41 -27.72
C ARG A 345 22.45 -16.59 -27.51
N LEU A 346 22.04 -17.76 -28.01
CA LEU A 346 22.86 -18.97 -28.00
C LEU A 346 23.37 -19.24 -29.42
N THR A 347 24.68 -19.43 -29.57
CA THR A 347 25.32 -19.82 -30.84
C THR A 347 26.23 -21.01 -30.58
N GLN A 348 26.00 -22.14 -31.26
CA GLN A 348 26.82 -23.34 -31.21
C GLN A 348 27.22 -23.72 -32.64
N LEU A 349 28.53 -23.73 -32.91
CA LEU A 349 29.09 -23.95 -34.24
C LEU A 349 30.32 -24.87 -34.15
N GLY A 350 30.28 -25.99 -34.87
CA GLY A 350 31.47 -26.81 -35.16
C GLY A 350 31.23 -28.31 -35.02
N ILE A 351 32.31 -29.08 -35.00
CA ILE A 351 32.27 -30.55 -34.99
C ILE A 351 32.55 -31.06 -33.57
N ASN A 352 31.61 -31.83 -33.03
CA ASN A 352 31.77 -32.55 -31.78
C ASN A 352 32.52 -33.86 -32.06
N TRP A 353 33.80 -33.87 -31.69
CA TRP A 353 34.69 -35.03 -31.79
C TRP A 353 34.50 -35.97 -30.60
N PRO A 354 34.63 -37.30 -30.78
CA PRO A 354 34.47 -38.27 -29.70
C PRO A 354 35.59 -38.12 -28.67
N ASN A 355 35.21 -37.95 -27.40
CA ASN A 355 36.14 -37.67 -26.29
C ASN A 355 36.74 -38.91 -25.63
N GLN A 356 36.29 -40.12 -25.99
CA GLN A 356 36.74 -41.39 -25.45
C GLN A 356 36.80 -42.47 -26.53
N LEU A 357 37.88 -43.26 -26.55
CA LEU A 357 38.01 -44.47 -27.36
C LEU A 357 37.96 -45.70 -26.43
N GLY A 358 36.78 -46.32 -26.34
CA GLY A 358 36.59 -47.51 -25.53
C GLY A 358 37.05 -48.79 -26.24
N LEU A 359 37.87 -49.60 -25.57
CA LEU A 359 38.08 -51.02 -25.91
C LEU A 359 37.36 -51.86 -24.85
N THR A 360 36.33 -52.60 -25.24
CA THR A 360 35.56 -53.46 -24.34
C THR A 360 35.86 -54.92 -24.62
N VAL A 361 36.20 -55.68 -23.57
CA VAL A 361 36.45 -57.12 -23.67
C VAL A 361 35.24 -57.86 -23.12
N THR A 362 34.57 -58.63 -23.98
CA THR A 362 33.46 -59.51 -23.60
C THR A 362 33.90 -60.96 -23.73
N SER A 363 33.56 -61.80 -22.75
CA SER A 363 33.98 -63.21 -22.73
C SER A 363 33.24 -64.04 -23.78
N LEU A 364 31.94 -63.77 -23.98
CA LEU A 364 31.16 -64.22 -25.12
C LEU A 364 30.30 -63.03 -25.62
N PRO A 365 30.40 -62.65 -26.92
CA PRO A 365 29.52 -61.65 -27.49
C PRO A 365 28.06 -62.15 -27.51
N ALA A 366 27.10 -61.23 -27.56
CA ALA A 366 25.69 -61.57 -27.72
C ALA A 366 25.46 -62.20 -29.11
N VAL A 367 25.02 -63.46 -29.17
CA VAL A 367 24.76 -64.17 -30.42
C VAL A 367 23.26 -64.26 -30.68
N SER A 368 22.79 -63.55 -31.70
CA SER A 368 21.45 -63.74 -32.29
C SER A 368 21.48 -64.92 -33.26
N THR A 369 20.97 -66.07 -32.85
CA THR A 369 20.94 -67.28 -33.68
C THR A 369 19.59 -67.38 -34.38
N ALA A 370 19.54 -67.27 -35.71
CA ALA A 370 18.33 -67.47 -36.49
C ALA A 370 18.23 -68.92 -36.98
N THR A 371 17.24 -69.67 -36.49
CA THR A 371 16.99 -71.05 -36.93
C THR A 371 15.64 -71.16 -37.64
N THR A 372 15.66 -71.68 -38.86
CA THR A 372 14.45 -72.05 -39.62
C THR A 372 13.93 -73.39 -39.12
N THR A 373 12.73 -73.41 -38.55
CA THR A 373 12.03 -74.68 -38.28
C THR A 373 11.46 -75.27 -39.57
N ALA A 374 11.15 -76.58 -39.58
CA ALA A 374 10.76 -77.33 -40.77
C ALA A 374 9.44 -76.90 -41.45
N GLY A 375 8.75 -75.87 -40.91
CA GLY A 375 7.61 -75.19 -41.54
C GLY A 375 7.94 -73.83 -42.16
N GLY A 376 9.23 -73.46 -42.28
CA GLY A 376 9.67 -72.20 -42.90
C GLY A 376 9.67 -70.97 -41.97
N ALA A 377 9.23 -71.11 -40.72
CA ALA A 377 9.29 -70.03 -39.73
C ALA A 377 10.72 -69.84 -39.20
N VAL A 378 11.24 -68.61 -39.31
CA VAL A 378 12.52 -68.18 -38.72
C VAL A 378 12.28 -67.82 -37.25
N VAL A 379 12.97 -68.52 -36.34
CA VAL A 379 13.00 -68.19 -34.91
C VAL A 379 14.37 -67.62 -34.59
N THR A 380 14.42 -66.39 -34.07
CA THR A 380 15.68 -65.74 -33.68
C THR A 380 15.86 -65.78 -32.17
N THR A 381 16.83 -66.56 -31.69
CA THR A 381 17.19 -66.64 -30.27
C THR A 381 18.40 -65.74 -29.97
N ASN A 382 18.17 -64.65 -29.23
CA ASN A 382 19.22 -63.74 -28.79
C ASN A 382 19.79 -64.23 -27.45
N THR A 383 21.06 -64.63 -27.42
CA THR A 383 21.79 -64.84 -26.16
C THR A 383 22.37 -63.51 -25.67
N PRO A 384 22.15 -63.10 -24.41
CA PRO A 384 22.73 -61.87 -23.88
C PRO A 384 24.24 -62.02 -23.64
N ALA A 385 25.01 -60.94 -23.84
CA ALA A 385 26.44 -60.94 -23.60
C ALA A 385 26.77 -61.19 -22.12
N VAL A 386 27.75 -62.04 -21.86
CA VAL A 386 28.14 -62.42 -20.49
C VAL A 386 29.14 -61.38 -19.94
N PRO A 387 28.98 -60.88 -18.70
CA PRO A 387 29.97 -59.99 -18.08
C PRO A 387 31.32 -60.70 -17.91
N LEU A 388 32.42 -59.95 -18.01
CA LEU A 388 33.77 -60.50 -18.06
C LEU A 388 34.16 -61.18 -16.73
N THR A 389 34.27 -62.52 -16.75
CA THR A 389 34.69 -63.31 -15.59
C THR A 389 36.19 -63.65 -15.65
N VAL A 390 36.80 -63.94 -14.50
CA VAL A 390 38.23 -64.30 -14.40
C VAL A 390 38.59 -65.54 -15.23
N ASN A 391 37.64 -66.47 -15.44
CA ASN A 391 37.85 -67.61 -16.33
C ASN A 391 37.77 -67.20 -17.81
N GLY A 392 36.88 -66.26 -18.16
CA GLY A 392 36.77 -65.68 -19.51
C GLY A 392 38.06 -64.99 -19.99
N LEU A 393 38.88 -64.46 -19.07
CA LEU A 393 40.19 -63.89 -19.39
C LEU A 393 41.15 -64.91 -20.07
N ARG A 394 40.93 -66.22 -19.90
CA ARG A 394 41.74 -67.28 -20.50
C ARG A 394 41.37 -67.60 -21.95
N GLY A 395 40.24 -67.07 -22.44
CA GLY A 395 39.70 -67.34 -23.78
C GLY A 395 39.68 -66.14 -24.73
N ILE A 396 40.30 -65.01 -24.34
CA ILE A 396 40.30 -63.78 -25.14
C ILE A 396 40.98 -64.03 -26.49
N ASN A 397 40.23 -63.84 -27.56
CA ASN A 397 40.70 -63.86 -28.95
C ASN A 397 40.32 -62.54 -29.65
N GLY A 398 40.66 -62.38 -30.93
CA GLY A 398 40.40 -61.14 -31.67
C GLY A 398 38.92 -60.71 -31.72
N SER A 399 37.97 -61.65 -31.65
CA SER A 399 36.53 -61.37 -31.64
C SER A 399 35.95 -61.08 -30.25
N ALA A 400 36.73 -61.25 -29.17
CA ALA A 400 36.34 -60.84 -27.82
C ALA A 400 36.57 -59.33 -27.56
N ILE A 401 37.43 -58.68 -28.35
CA ILE A 401 37.78 -57.26 -28.22
C ILE A 401 36.90 -56.43 -29.15
N ASN A 402 36.01 -55.63 -28.57
CA ASN A 402 35.15 -54.71 -29.31
C ASN A 402 35.69 -53.28 -29.18
N VAL A 403 35.75 -52.56 -30.31
CA VAL A 403 36.09 -51.14 -30.34
C VAL A 403 34.80 -50.33 -30.33
N SER A 404 34.69 -49.34 -29.45
CA SER A 404 33.55 -48.43 -29.44
C SER A 404 33.46 -47.70 -30.78
N PRO A 405 32.27 -47.62 -31.42
CA PRO A 405 32.13 -46.90 -32.68
C PRO A 405 32.42 -45.41 -32.48
N LEU A 406 33.30 -44.86 -33.32
CA LEU A 406 33.60 -43.44 -33.36
C LEU A 406 32.51 -42.72 -34.15
N SER A 407 31.62 -42.01 -33.46
CA SER A 407 30.66 -41.09 -34.07
C SER A 407 31.19 -39.66 -34.06
N MET A 408 30.74 -38.86 -35.01
CA MET A 408 31.01 -37.41 -35.11
C MET A 408 29.68 -36.70 -35.36
N ALA A 409 29.47 -35.56 -34.74
CA ALA A 409 28.29 -34.71 -34.96
C ALA A 409 28.70 -33.29 -35.36
N LEU A 410 27.90 -32.64 -36.19
CA LEU A 410 28.08 -31.27 -36.65
C LEU A 410 26.96 -30.41 -36.05
N ASP A 411 27.31 -29.55 -35.09
CA ASP A 411 26.38 -28.60 -34.48
C ASP A 411 26.42 -27.28 -35.25
N LEU A 412 25.25 -26.85 -35.73
CA LEU A 412 25.02 -25.57 -36.42
C LEU A 412 23.74 -24.91 -35.89
N ARG A 413 23.73 -24.57 -34.60
CA ARG A 413 22.58 -23.93 -33.92
C ARG A 413 22.85 -22.46 -33.65
N LYS A 414 21.92 -21.60 -34.04
CA LYS A 414 21.82 -20.22 -33.56
C LYS A 414 20.39 -19.93 -33.13
N GLU A 415 20.25 -19.43 -31.92
CA GLU A 415 18.99 -19.20 -31.22
C GLU A 415 19.00 -17.78 -30.66
N LEU A 416 17.87 -17.09 -30.77
CA LEU A 416 17.66 -15.72 -30.29
C LEU A 416 16.32 -15.69 -29.55
N GLY A 417 16.32 -15.13 -28.35
CA GLY A 417 15.12 -14.95 -27.55
C GLY A 417 15.02 -13.50 -27.07
N ASP A 418 13.85 -12.91 -27.25
CA ASP A 418 13.50 -11.58 -26.75
C ASP A 418 12.22 -11.70 -25.93
N SER A 419 12.20 -11.10 -24.74
CA SER A 419 11.03 -11.05 -23.87
C SER A 419 10.94 -9.71 -23.17
N ASN A 420 9.71 -9.25 -22.93
CA ASN A 420 9.40 -8.01 -22.24
C ASN A 420 8.19 -8.24 -21.33
N LEU A 421 8.31 -7.84 -20.07
CA LEU A 421 7.29 -7.90 -19.03
C LEU A 421 7.04 -6.48 -18.50
N LEU A 422 5.81 -5.99 -18.65
CA LEU A 422 5.34 -4.76 -18.01
C LEU A 422 4.20 -5.10 -17.05
N ALA A 423 4.31 -4.65 -15.81
CA ALA A 423 3.23 -4.69 -14.82
C ALA A 423 3.01 -3.29 -14.22
N SER A 424 1.79 -2.77 -14.30
CA SER A 424 1.43 -1.42 -13.85
C SER A 424 0.29 -1.43 -12.79
N PRO A 425 0.48 -2.04 -11.60
CA PRO A 425 -0.50 -2.00 -10.52
C PRO A 425 -0.77 -0.57 -10.05
N ARG A 426 -2.06 -0.25 -9.87
CA ARG A 426 -2.55 1.03 -9.32
C ARG A 426 -3.34 0.75 -8.05
N ILE A 427 -3.09 1.52 -6.98
CA ILE A 427 -3.79 1.37 -5.70
C ILE A 427 -4.10 2.73 -5.08
N ARG A 428 -5.36 2.95 -4.68
CA ARG A 428 -5.73 4.15 -3.92
C ARG A 428 -5.64 3.88 -2.43
N VAL A 429 -5.03 4.81 -1.69
CA VAL A 429 -4.72 4.68 -0.27
C VAL A 429 -5.02 5.99 0.45
N LYS A 430 -5.55 5.90 1.67
CA LYS A 430 -5.74 7.05 2.58
C LYS A 430 -4.41 7.42 3.25
N GLN A 431 -4.34 8.65 3.75
CA GLN A 431 -3.30 9.12 4.67
C GLN A 431 -3.02 8.15 5.82
N HIS A 432 -1.74 7.83 6.05
CA HIS A 432 -1.23 6.96 7.13
C HIS A 432 -1.80 5.53 7.17
N GLU A 433 -2.69 5.15 6.26
CA GLU A 433 -3.25 3.80 6.18
C GLU A 433 -2.35 2.87 5.37
N LYS A 434 -2.08 1.68 5.91
CA LYS A 434 -1.25 0.68 5.22
C LYS A 434 -2.11 -0.16 4.28
N ALA A 435 -1.97 0.05 2.98
CA ALA A 435 -2.59 -0.77 1.96
C ALA A 435 -1.67 -1.87 1.43
N LYS A 436 -2.28 -2.93 0.89
CA LYS A 436 -1.59 -4.11 0.35
C LYS A 436 -2.33 -4.67 -0.85
N ILE A 437 -1.60 -4.96 -1.92
CA ILE A 437 -2.08 -5.66 -3.11
C ILE A 437 -1.13 -6.82 -3.45
N MET A 438 -1.71 -7.95 -3.87
CA MET A 438 -0.99 -9.13 -4.31
C MET A 438 -1.66 -9.63 -5.59
N ILE A 439 -0.87 -9.81 -6.66
CA ILE A 439 -1.31 -10.25 -7.98
C ILE A 439 -0.38 -11.38 -8.40
N GLY A 440 -0.87 -12.61 -8.41
CA GLY A 440 -0.04 -13.79 -8.66
C GLY A 440 -0.74 -15.12 -8.46
N ASP A 441 0.02 -16.19 -8.65
CA ASP A 441 -0.41 -17.59 -8.51
C ASP A 441 0.06 -18.19 -7.19
N ARG A 442 -0.64 -19.26 -6.75
CA ARG A 442 -0.22 -20.09 -5.61
C ARG A 442 0.31 -21.43 -6.11
N VAL A 443 1.62 -21.57 -6.15
CA VAL A 443 2.29 -22.80 -6.64
C VAL A 443 2.32 -23.86 -5.53
N PRO A 444 1.76 -25.07 -5.75
CA PRO A 444 1.90 -26.18 -4.82
C PRO A 444 3.29 -26.81 -4.93
N VAL A 445 4.05 -26.75 -3.85
CA VAL A 445 5.32 -27.45 -3.66
C VAL A 445 5.06 -28.72 -2.85
N ILE A 446 5.29 -29.88 -3.46
CA ILE A 446 5.05 -31.18 -2.82
C ILE A 446 6.31 -31.61 -2.06
N THR A 447 6.23 -31.67 -0.73
CA THR A 447 7.31 -32.12 0.15
C THR A 447 7.06 -33.56 0.59
N ASN A 448 7.81 -34.50 0.01
CA ASN A 448 7.74 -35.92 0.36
C ASN A 448 8.69 -36.22 1.53
N SER A 449 8.15 -36.50 2.71
CA SER A 449 8.91 -37.11 3.80
C SER A 449 8.88 -38.63 3.66
N VAL A 450 10.05 -39.25 3.63
CA VAL A 450 10.19 -40.71 3.66
C VAL A 450 10.47 -41.12 5.10
N THR A 451 9.58 -41.90 5.70
CA THR A 451 9.80 -42.50 7.03
C THR A 451 10.40 -43.90 6.83
N PRO A 452 11.70 -44.11 7.11
CA PRO A 452 12.33 -45.41 6.93
C PRO A 452 11.83 -46.38 8.00
N ILE A 453 11.28 -47.52 7.57
CA ILE A 453 10.86 -48.61 8.44
C ILE A 453 11.94 -49.69 8.39
N ALA A 454 12.37 -50.22 9.54
CA ALA A 454 13.50 -51.15 9.62
C ALA A 454 13.29 -52.46 8.83
N THR A 455 12.04 -52.88 8.64
CA THR A 455 11.63 -54.02 7.81
C THR A 455 10.30 -53.72 7.11
N GLY A 456 10.35 -53.28 5.85
CA GLY A 456 9.18 -53.03 5.02
C GLY A 456 9.44 -52.00 3.92
N THR A 457 8.47 -51.78 3.05
CA THR A 457 8.50 -50.67 2.08
C THR A 457 8.45 -49.34 2.85
N PRO A 458 9.34 -48.36 2.58
CA PRO A 458 9.29 -47.06 3.25
C PRO A 458 7.96 -46.35 3.03
N VAL A 459 7.38 -45.81 4.10
CA VAL A 459 6.16 -44.99 3.99
C VAL A 459 6.55 -43.59 3.54
N VAL A 460 6.06 -43.19 2.37
CA VAL A 460 6.25 -41.86 1.79
C VAL A 460 4.99 -41.03 2.08
N THR A 461 5.11 -40.03 2.94
CA THR A 461 4.05 -39.06 3.23
C THR A 461 4.33 -37.76 2.49
N GLY A 462 3.49 -37.43 1.51
CA GLY A 462 3.53 -36.14 0.82
C GLY A 462 2.74 -35.08 1.58
N SER A 463 3.35 -33.92 1.84
CA SER A 463 2.64 -32.69 2.21
C SER A 463 2.66 -31.71 1.04
N VAL A 464 1.67 -30.82 0.96
CA VAL A 464 1.59 -29.79 -0.09
C VAL A 464 1.67 -28.42 0.56
N GLN A 465 2.81 -27.74 0.38
CA GLN A 465 3.00 -26.37 0.80
C GLN A 465 2.74 -25.43 -0.38
N TYR A 466 1.86 -24.46 -0.21
CA TYR A 466 1.67 -23.41 -1.22
C TYR A 466 2.70 -22.30 -1.05
N LEU A 467 3.20 -21.78 -2.17
CA LEU A 467 4.06 -20.60 -2.24
C LEU A 467 3.39 -19.56 -3.16
N ASP A 468 3.29 -18.33 -2.67
CA ASP A 468 2.74 -17.19 -3.41
C ASP A 468 3.84 -16.66 -4.37
N VAL A 469 3.56 -16.62 -5.68
CA VAL A 469 4.48 -16.05 -6.70
C VAL A 469 3.75 -15.03 -7.56
N GLY A 470 4.33 -13.86 -7.72
CA GLY A 470 3.76 -12.74 -8.47
C GLY A 470 4.26 -11.40 -7.94
N LEU A 471 3.48 -10.35 -8.15
CA LEU A 471 3.73 -9.02 -7.61
C LEU A 471 3.01 -8.84 -6.27
N LYS A 472 3.74 -8.37 -5.25
CA LYS A 472 3.24 -7.98 -3.94
C LYS A 472 3.73 -6.57 -3.63
N LEU A 473 2.79 -5.65 -3.43
CA LEU A 473 3.06 -4.24 -3.09
C LEU A 473 2.35 -3.93 -1.77
N GLU A 474 3.11 -3.43 -0.79
CA GLU A 474 2.60 -2.87 0.46
C GLU A 474 3.07 -1.42 0.58
N VAL A 475 2.14 -0.51 0.85
CA VAL A 475 2.37 0.94 0.78
C VAL A 475 1.66 1.67 1.92
N GLU A 476 2.32 2.71 2.43
CA GLU A 476 1.88 3.54 3.55
C GLU A 476 2.26 5.00 3.22
N PRO A 477 1.30 5.84 2.77
CA PRO A 477 1.57 7.19 2.29
C PRO A 477 1.35 8.26 3.37
N ASP A 478 2.03 9.39 3.17
CA ASP A 478 1.99 10.57 4.01
C ASP A 478 2.02 11.86 3.15
N ILE A 479 0.83 12.37 2.85
CA ILE A 479 0.52 13.49 1.98
C ILE A 479 0.70 14.80 2.76
N HIS A 480 1.65 15.62 2.34
CA HIS A 480 1.98 16.89 2.97
C HIS A 480 1.22 18.07 2.32
N MET A 481 1.01 19.15 3.09
CA MET A 481 0.28 20.35 2.62
C MET A 481 0.91 21.07 1.40
N ASP A 482 2.19 20.84 1.12
CA ASP A 482 2.91 21.38 -0.05
C ASP A 482 2.66 20.59 -1.34
N GLY A 483 1.88 19.51 -1.31
CA GLY A 483 1.60 18.66 -2.47
C GLY A 483 2.66 17.59 -2.72
N GLU A 484 3.56 17.36 -1.76
CA GLU A 484 4.48 16.23 -1.78
C GLU A 484 3.94 15.06 -0.95
N VAL A 485 4.08 13.84 -1.46
CA VAL A 485 3.71 12.59 -0.79
C VAL A 485 4.99 11.87 -0.38
N ALA A 486 5.18 11.69 0.91
CA ALA A 486 6.13 10.71 1.43
C ALA A 486 5.49 9.31 1.34
N ILE A 487 6.23 8.31 0.86
CA ILE A 487 5.72 6.96 0.62
C ILE A 487 6.71 5.97 1.19
N LYS A 488 6.23 5.13 2.12
CA LYS A 488 6.93 3.97 2.64
C LYS A 488 6.47 2.75 1.86
N THR A 489 7.37 2.19 1.05
CA THR A 489 7.07 1.19 0.02
C THR A 489 7.82 -0.10 0.28
N PHE A 490 7.10 -1.22 0.25
CA PHE A 490 7.63 -2.57 0.09
C PHE A 490 7.08 -3.14 -1.22
N LEU A 491 7.96 -3.48 -2.16
CA LEU A 491 7.62 -4.07 -3.45
C LEU A 491 8.42 -5.36 -3.65
N GLU A 492 7.73 -6.45 -3.95
CA GLU A 492 8.28 -7.78 -4.19
C GLU A 492 7.73 -8.30 -5.52
N VAL A 493 8.62 -8.71 -6.43
CA VAL A 493 8.26 -9.27 -7.74
C VAL A 493 8.93 -10.62 -7.90
N SER A 494 8.10 -11.66 -7.89
CA SER A 494 8.52 -13.06 -7.81
C SER A 494 8.00 -13.85 -9.01
N ASN A 495 8.88 -14.47 -9.81
CA ASN A 495 8.52 -15.28 -10.97
C ASN A 495 9.11 -16.69 -10.93
N ILE A 496 8.43 -17.65 -11.56
CA ILE A 496 8.94 -19.03 -11.70
C ILE A 496 10.01 -19.02 -12.79
N ALA A 497 11.28 -19.13 -12.39
CA ALA A 497 12.43 -19.05 -13.29
C ALA A 497 12.75 -20.39 -13.98
N ASN A 498 12.66 -21.51 -13.25
CA ASN A 498 12.86 -22.87 -13.77
C ASN A 498 12.05 -23.91 -13.00
N GLN A 499 11.84 -25.08 -13.63
CA GLN A 499 11.36 -26.29 -12.98
C GLN A 499 12.48 -27.34 -12.95
N VAL A 500 12.76 -27.89 -11.77
CA VAL A 500 13.81 -28.88 -11.52
C VAL A 500 13.15 -30.19 -11.11
N THR A 501 12.94 -31.07 -12.09
CA THR A 501 12.37 -32.40 -11.87
C THR A 501 13.47 -33.36 -11.39
N ASN A 502 13.33 -33.89 -10.17
CA ASN A 502 14.24 -34.94 -9.69
C ASN A 502 13.86 -36.29 -10.29
N ALA A 503 14.69 -36.80 -11.20
CA ALA A 503 14.47 -38.05 -11.92
C ALA A 503 14.39 -39.31 -11.02
N ALA A 504 14.91 -39.26 -9.79
CA ALA A 504 14.86 -40.39 -8.85
C ALA A 504 13.59 -40.44 -7.98
N SER A 505 12.91 -39.31 -7.79
CA SER A 505 11.72 -39.19 -6.94
C SER A 505 10.45 -38.73 -7.67
N GLY A 506 10.57 -38.32 -8.94
CA GLY A 506 9.47 -37.76 -9.74
C GLY A 506 8.98 -36.38 -9.28
N SER A 507 9.57 -35.81 -8.21
CA SER A 507 9.15 -34.55 -7.62
C SER A 507 9.69 -33.35 -8.41
N VAL A 508 8.80 -32.42 -8.77
CA VAL A 508 9.15 -31.13 -9.36
C VAL A 508 9.41 -30.11 -8.26
N ALA A 509 10.62 -29.57 -8.21
CA ALA A 509 10.96 -28.37 -7.44
C ALA A 509 10.92 -27.14 -8.36
N TYR A 510 10.59 -25.97 -7.81
CA TYR A 510 10.55 -24.71 -8.56
C TYR A 510 11.70 -23.80 -8.13
N GLN A 511 12.40 -23.20 -9.09
CA GLN A 511 13.28 -22.08 -8.84
C GLN A 511 12.47 -20.79 -8.99
N ILE A 512 12.38 -20.00 -7.92
CA ILE A 512 11.69 -18.70 -7.94
C ILE A 512 12.75 -17.60 -8.00
N GLY A 513 12.66 -16.71 -8.99
CA GLY A 513 13.42 -15.47 -9.02
C GLY A 513 12.64 -14.38 -8.31
N THR A 514 13.19 -13.82 -7.22
CA THR A 514 12.54 -12.77 -6.42
C THR A 514 13.32 -11.46 -6.52
N ARG A 515 12.61 -10.33 -6.55
CA ARG A 515 13.16 -8.98 -6.73
C ARG A 515 12.46 -8.06 -5.73
N ASN A 516 13.15 -7.69 -4.66
CA ASN A 516 12.54 -7.02 -3.50
C ASN A 516 13.16 -5.64 -3.27
N VAL A 517 12.31 -4.63 -3.10
CA VAL A 517 12.66 -3.24 -2.82
C VAL A 517 11.93 -2.80 -1.56
N THR A 518 12.64 -2.21 -0.61
CA THR A 518 12.05 -1.60 0.60
C THR A 518 12.68 -0.24 0.79
N THR A 519 11.87 0.82 0.80
CA THR A 519 12.37 2.20 0.77
C THR A 519 11.35 3.19 1.34
N VAL A 520 11.82 4.36 1.75
CA VAL A 520 11.00 5.53 2.09
C VAL A 520 11.52 6.71 1.28
N LEU A 521 10.61 7.40 0.61
CA LEU A 521 10.90 8.44 -0.40
C LEU A 521 9.83 9.52 -0.35
N ARG A 522 10.11 10.72 -0.89
CA ARG A 522 9.15 11.85 -0.98
C ARG A 522 9.15 12.38 -2.40
N LEU A 523 7.96 12.56 -2.98
CA LEU A 523 7.72 12.90 -4.39
C LEU A 523 6.59 13.91 -4.52
N LYS A 524 6.59 14.71 -5.57
CA LYS A 524 5.47 15.60 -5.92
C LYS A 524 4.34 14.84 -6.59
N ASP A 525 3.14 15.41 -6.54
CA ASP A 525 2.02 14.98 -7.36
C ASP A 525 2.40 14.86 -8.85
N GLY A 526 2.20 13.68 -9.43
CA GLY A 526 2.58 13.35 -10.81
C GLY A 526 4.07 13.09 -11.06
N GLU A 527 4.93 13.08 -10.04
CA GLU A 527 6.38 12.84 -10.22
C GLU A 527 6.70 11.35 -10.29
N THR A 528 7.04 10.85 -11.48
CA THR A 528 7.53 9.48 -11.69
C THR A 528 8.99 9.36 -11.27
N GLN A 529 9.27 8.60 -10.21
CA GLN A 529 10.62 8.32 -9.73
C GLN A 529 10.97 6.84 -9.90
N VAL A 530 12.18 6.57 -10.41
CA VAL A 530 12.75 5.22 -10.41
C VAL A 530 13.18 4.84 -9.00
N LEU A 531 12.59 3.78 -8.46
CA LEU A 531 12.89 3.18 -7.15
C LEU A 531 14.23 2.44 -7.18
N ALA A 532 14.42 1.63 -8.22
CA ALA A 532 15.54 0.74 -8.40
C ALA A 532 15.67 0.34 -9.88
N GLY A 533 16.87 -0.04 -10.29
CA GLY A 533 17.11 -0.70 -11.56
C GLY A 533 18.26 -1.69 -11.46
N LEU A 534 18.22 -2.73 -12.29
CA LEU A 534 19.25 -3.77 -12.37
C LEU A 534 19.54 -4.10 -13.83
N ILE A 535 20.81 -4.12 -14.19
CA ILE A 535 21.30 -4.67 -15.46
C ILE A 535 22.22 -5.84 -15.12
N ASN A 536 21.89 -7.02 -15.64
CA ASN A 536 22.70 -8.22 -15.56
C ASN A 536 23.09 -8.65 -16.97
N ASP A 537 24.37 -8.95 -17.21
CA ASP A 537 24.90 -9.34 -18.53
C ASP A 537 25.86 -10.53 -18.36
N GLU A 538 25.46 -11.71 -18.82
CA GLU A 538 26.20 -12.97 -18.71
C GLU A 538 26.69 -13.40 -20.10
N ASP A 539 28.01 -13.48 -20.27
CA ASP A 539 28.67 -13.91 -21.51
C ASP A 539 29.48 -15.20 -21.27
N ARG A 540 28.86 -16.35 -21.60
CA ARG A 540 29.43 -17.68 -21.39
C ARG A 540 29.95 -18.27 -22.70
N LYS A 541 31.29 -18.25 -22.85
CA LYS A 541 31.98 -18.93 -23.95
C LYS A 541 32.52 -20.29 -23.53
N THR A 542 32.26 -21.30 -24.34
CA THR A 542 32.72 -22.68 -24.19
C THR A 542 33.41 -23.10 -25.48
N SER A 543 34.56 -23.77 -25.41
CA SER A 543 35.29 -24.27 -26.57
C SER A 543 35.77 -25.68 -26.29
N ALA A 544 35.44 -26.61 -27.18
CA ALA A 544 35.90 -28.00 -27.14
C ALA A 544 36.62 -28.30 -28.46
N SER A 545 37.86 -28.78 -28.42
CA SER A 545 38.64 -29.01 -29.65
C SER A 545 39.62 -30.17 -29.50
N VAL A 546 40.07 -30.71 -30.64
CA VAL A 546 41.13 -31.71 -30.73
C VAL A 546 42.47 -31.00 -30.47
N PRO A 547 43.23 -31.33 -29.41
CA PRO A 547 44.47 -30.62 -29.08
C PRO A 547 45.45 -30.55 -30.25
N GLY A 548 46.05 -29.38 -30.48
CA GLY A 548 47.01 -29.14 -31.55
C GLY A 548 46.39 -28.92 -32.92
N LEU A 549 45.34 -29.67 -33.31
CA LEU A 549 44.63 -29.42 -34.58
C LEU A 549 43.62 -28.26 -34.46
N GLY A 550 42.93 -28.15 -33.32
CA GLY A 550 41.97 -27.09 -33.03
C GLY A 550 42.58 -25.70 -32.88
N ASP A 551 43.87 -25.65 -32.52
CA ASP A 551 44.63 -24.41 -32.29
C ASP A 551 45.20 -23.80 -33.59
N LEU A 552 45.08 -24.50 -34.73
CA LEU A 552 45.64 -24.05 -36.01
C LEU A 552 44.85 -22.87 -36.60
N PRO A 553 45.53 -21.81 -37.07
CA PRO A 553 44.86 -20.69 -37.74
C PRO A 553 44.13 -21.16 -39.02
N LEU A 554 43.00 -20.51 -39.31
CA LEU A 554 42.01 -20.86 -40.34
C LEU A 554 41.32 -22.22 -40.11
N ILE A 555 42.06 -23.33 -40.07
CA ILE A 555 41.48 -24.68 -40.13
C ILE A 555 41.06 -25.27 -38.78
N GLY A 556 41.54 -24.76 -37.65
CA GLY A 556 41.22 -25.29 -36.32
C GLY A 556 39.72 -25.29 -35.97
N ARG A 557 38.94 -24.40 -36.61
CA ARG A 557 37.47 -24.34 -36.49
C ARG A 557 36.74 -25.55 -37.08
N LEU A 558 37.42 -26.42 -37.84
CA LEU A 558 36.90 -27.73 -38.28
C LEU A 558 37.23 -28.85 -37.27
N PHE A 559 38.19 -28.62 -36.38
CA PHE A 559 38.69 -29.58 -35.38
C PHE A 559 38.20 -29.27 -33.96
N GLY A 560 37.05 -28.61 -33.84
CA GLY A 560 36.37 -28.35 -32.57
C GLY A 560 34.98 -27.74 -32.75
N SER A 561 34.34 -27.45 -31.63
CA SER A 561 33.06 -26.73 -31.54
C SER A 561 33.14 -25.58 -30.52
N ASN A 562 32.52 -24.45 -30.89
CA ASN A 562 32.43 -23.24 -30.10
C ASN A 562 30.97 -22.97 -29.70
N GLY A 563 30.72 -22.80 -28.40
CA GLY A 563 29.46 -22.35 -27.84
C GLY A 563 29.60 -20.95 -27.23
N GLU A 564 28.71 -20.03 -27.58
CA GLU A 564 28.58 -18.70 -26.99
C GLU A 564 27.11 -18.53 -26.56
N ASP A 565 26.87 -18.44 -25.25
CA ASP A 565 25.56 -18.15 -24.65
C ASP A 565 25.64 -16.77 -24.00
N LYS A 566 24.83 -15.82 -24.49
CA LYS A 566 24.78 -14.44 -24.03
C LYS A 566 23.39 -14.10 -23.54
N ARG A 567 23.29 -13.57 -22.32
CA ARG A 567 22.02 -13.26 -21.66
C ARG A 567 22.11 -11.91 -20.97
N LYS A 568 21.25 -10.99 -21.40
CA LYS A 568 21.13 -9.67 -20.79
C LYS A 568 19.72 -9.49 -20.22
N THR A 569 19.64 -9.11 -18.95
CA THR A 569 18.38 -8.78 -18.26
C THR A 569 18.45 -7.34 -17.77
N GLU A 570 17.48 -6.52 -18.15
CA GLU A 570 17.35 -5.13 -17.73
C GLU A 570 16.02 -4.96 -17.00
N ILE A 571 16.05 -4.39 -15.80
CA ILE A 571 14.89 -4.25 -14.92
C ILE A 571 14.83 -2.82 -14.39
N ILE A 572 13.64 -2.21 -14.46
CA ILE A 572 13.35 -0.88 -13.93
C ILE A 572 12.07 -0.98 -13.09
N LEU A 573 12.10 -0.38 -11.90
CA LEU A 573 10.94 -0.27 -11.01
C LEU A 573 10.73 1.21 -10.71
N SER A 574 9.54 1.75 -10.99
CA SER A 574 9.17 3.15 -10.79
C SER A 574 7.87 3.29 -9.99
N ILE A 575 7.68 4.45 -9.37
CA ILE A 575 6.43 4.84 -8.70
C ILE A 575 6.06 6.27 -9.10
N THR A 576 4.76 6.53 -9.25
CA THR A 576 4.16 7.83 -9.51
C THR A 576 2.96 8.03 -8.57
N PRO A 577 2.97 9.01 -7.65
CA PRO A 577 1.80 9.35 -6.87
C PRO A 577 0.88 10.31 -7.65
N HIS A 578 -0.42 10.16 -7.46
CA HIS A 578 -1.45 11.09 -7.94
C HIS A 578 -2.40 11.43 -6.80
N ILE A 579 -2.32 12.66 -6.28
CA ILE A 579 -3.13 13.13 -5.15
C ILE A 579 -4.57 13.34 -5.64
N ILE A 580 -5.50 12.54 -5.14
CA ILE A 580 -6.93 12.66 -5.48
C ILE A 580 -7.61 13.69 -4.58
N ARG A 581 -7.17 13.81 -3.32
CA ARG A 581 -7.54 14.88 -2.39
C ARG A 581 -6.31 15.29 -1.59
N ASN A 582 -5.99 16.59 -1.58
CA ASN A 582 -4.96 17.16 -0.72
C ASN A 582 -5.60 17.81 0.52
N ILE A 583 -4.85 17.89 1.62
CA ILE A 583 -5.21 18.61 2.84
C ILE A 583 -5.48 20.08 2.49
N GLN A 584 -6.72 20.51 2.62
CA GLN A 584 -7.05 21.94 2.59
C GLN A 584 -6.77 22.54 3.96
N ARG A 585 -6.04 23.66 4.02
CA ARG A 585 -5.91 24.43 5.26
C ARG A 585 -7.27 25.05 5.60
N PRO A 586 -7.77 24.91 6.85
CA PRO A 586 -8.95 25.65 7.30
C PRO A 586 -8.76 27.16 7.13
N ASP A 587 -9.86 27.89 6.92
CA ASP A 587 -9.80 29.34 6.80
C ASP A 587 -9.33 29.98 8.12
N VAL A 588 -8.68 31.14 8.05
CA VAL A 588 -8.07 31.79 9.23
C VAL A 588 -9.15 32.14 10.27
N ASP A 589 -10.33 32.55 9.82
CA ASP A 589 -11.50 32.84 10.68
C ASP A 589 -12.11 31.59 11.36
N LEU A 590 -11.70 30.38 10.96
CA LEU A 590 -12.02 29.12 11.65
C LEU A 590 -10.88 28.66 12.56
N ALA A 591 -9.63 28.92 12.18
CA ALA A 591 -8.44 28.54 12.94
C ALA A 591 -8.14 29.51 14.13
N GLU A 592 -8.46 30.79 14.00
CA GLU A 592 -8.29 31.80 15.04
C GLU A 592 -9.65 32.39 15.45
N PHE A 593 -10.00 32.26 16.73
CA PHE A 593 -11.15 32.94 17.32
C PHE A 593 -10.96 33.14 18.83
N TRP A 594 -11.59 34.18 19.36
CA TRP A 594 -11.59 34.45 20.80
C TRP A 594 -12.48 33.45 21.54
N SER A 595 -11.89 32.76 22.52
CA SER A 595 -12.58 31.82 23.41
C SER A 595 -13.11 32.46 24.70
N GLY A 596 -12.52 33.57 25.13
CA GLY A 596 -12.90 34.32 26.34
C GLY A 596 -11.82 34.25 27.42
N THR A 597 -12.23 33.99 28.67
CA THR A 597 -11.35 33.72 29.81
C THR A 597 -11.58 32.31 30.34
N ASP A 598 -10.66 31.82 31.18
CA ASP A 598 -10.71 30.47 31.73
C ASP A 598 -11.97 30.17 32.59
N ASP A 599 -12.63 31.22 33.10
CA ASP A 599 -13.92 31.15 33.81
C ASP A 599 -15.13 31.57 32.94
N THR A 600 -14.96 32.39 31.89
CA THR A 600 -16.08 32.94 31.10
C THR A 600 -15.85 32.82 29.59
N LEU A 601 -16.62 31.95 28.95
CA LEU A 601 -16.58 31.68 27.52
C LEU A 601 -17.21 32.85 26.72
N ARG A 602 -16.44 33.49 25.83
CA ARG A 602 -16.84 34.72 25.12
C ARG A 602 -16.24 34.80 23.70
N ARG A 603 -17.10 34.93 22.68
CA ARG A 603 -16.72 35.01 21.25
C ARG A 603 -16.02 36.33 20.83
N LYS A 604 -15.88 37.30 21.74
CA LYS A 604 -15.26 38.61 21.55
C LYS A 604 -14.41 38.93 22.81
N PRO A 605 -13.28 39.65 22.67
CA PRO A 605 -12.65 40.26 23.84
C PRO A 605 -13.57 41.34 24.44
N LEU A 606 -13.45 41.61 25.74
CA LEU A 606 -14.15 42.75 26.34
C LEU A 606 -13.41 44.04 25.93
N SER A 607 -14.01 44.80 25.01
CA SER A 607 -13.45 46.04 24.46
C SER A 607 -14.52 47.12 24.40
N LEU A 608 -14.25 48.30 24.95
CA LEU A 608 -15.16 49.45 24.86
C LEU A 608 -15.24 49.94 23.40
N GLU A 609 -16.30 49.58 22.66
CA GLU A 609 -16.56 50.17 21.35
C GLU A 609 -17.09 51.60 21.56
N ALA A 610 -16.29 52.60 21.17
CA ALA A 610 -16.69 54.01 21.22
C ALA A 610 -17.81 54.28 20.21
N VAL A 611 -19.05 54.42 20.70
CA VAL A 611 -20.24 54.51 19.84
C VAL A 611 -20.33 55.90 19.20
N GLY A 612 -19.69 56.03 18.05
CA GLY A 612 -19.72 57.25 17.24
C GLY A 612 -19.01 57.12 15.89
N MET A 613 -18.03 56.22 15.76
CA MET A 613 -17.39 55.93 14.48
C MET A 613 -18.21 54.94 13.66
N VAL A 614 -19.18 55.46 12.91
CA VAL A 614 -19.78 54.72 11.79
C VAL A 614 -18.65 54.29 10.85
N LYS A 615 -18.50 52.98 10.60
CA LYS A 615 -17.67 52.50 9.50
C LYS A 615 -18.26 53.01 8.19
N SER A 616 -17.70 54.09 7.65
CA SER A 616 -17.84 54.41 6.23
C SER A 616 -17.45 53.17 5.43
N GLY A 617 -18.26 52.83 4.42
CA GLY A 617 -18.09 51.57 3.68
C GLY A 617 -16.68 51.42 3.11
N THR A 618 -16.17 50.20 3.13
CA THR A 618 -14.82 49.86 2.65
C THR A 618 -14.75 49.92 1.12
N GLY A 619 -14.72 51.15 0.58
CA GLY A 619 -13.94 51.42 -0.62
C GLY A 619 -12.47 51.10 -0.34
N THR A 620 -11.76 50.57 -1.32
CA THR A 620 -10.40 50.08 -1.17
C THR A 620 -9.42 51.22 -0.87
N VAL A 621 -8.82 51.21 0.33
CA VAL A 621 -7.66 52.04 0.66
C VAL A 621 -6.46 51.11 0.82
N ALA A 622 -5.48 51.24 -0.07
CA ALA A 622 -4.26 50.44 -0.01
C ALA A 622 -3.45 50.77 1.27
N ALA A 623 -2.87 49.76 1.90
CA ALA A 623 -2.05 49.93 3.09
C ALA A 623 -0.74 50.65 2.75
N ILE A 624 -0.62 51.92 3.13
CA ILE A 624 0.61 52.69 3.02
C ILE A 624 1.54 52.25 4.17
N GLN A 625 2.68 51.66 3.83
CA GLN A 625 3.72 51.34 4.81
C GLN A 625 4.38 52.62 5.35
N PRO A 626 4.62 52.74 6.67
CA PRO A 626 5.49 53.78 7.22
C PRO A 626 6.90 53.64 6.63
N GLY A 627 7.42 54.71 6.03
CA GLY A 627 8.68 54.67 5.28
C GLY A 627 9.92 54.54 6.16
N LEU A 628 10.82 53.63 5.77
CA LEU A 628 12.23 53.70 6.19
C LEU A 628 12.92 54.89 5.49
N PRO A 629 13.88 55.57 6.14
CA PRO A 629 14.56 56.72 5.55
C PRO A 629 15.38 56.31 4.32
N GLN A 630 15.29 57.12 3.26
CA GLN A 630 15.95 56.85 1.97
C GLN A 630 17.46 57.06 2.05
N ALA A 631 18.24 56.10 1.52
CA ALA A 631 19.62 56.34 1.12
C ALA A 631 19.66 57.04 -0.27
N PRO A 632 20.60 57.95 -0.52
CA PRO A 632 20.65 58.72 -1.77
C PRO A 632 21.13 57.88 -2.96
N LEU A 633 20.72 58.27 -4.17
CA LEU A 633 21.14 57.65 -5.42
C LEU A 633 22.64 57.88 -5.68
N VAL A 634 23.32 56.86 -6.20
CA VAL A 634 24.65 56.97 -6.82
C VAL A 634 24.58 56.36 -8.21
N ALA A 635 25.10 57.08 -9.22
CA ALA A 635 25.09 56.66 -10.61
C ALA A 635 26.21 55.65 -10.93
N ALA A 636 26.07 54.95 -12.05
CA ALA A 636 26.99 53.87 -12.44
C ALA A 636 28.40 54.38 -12.82
N VAL A 637 29.42 53.69 -12.30
CA VAL A 637 30.79 53.65 -12.82
C VAL A 637 31.27 52.20 -12.75
N ALA A 638 31.88 51.69 -13.82
CA ALA A 638 32.50 50.37 -13.84
C ALA A 638 34.02 50.49 -13.71
N LEU A 639 34.69 49.55 -13.04
CA LEU A 639 36.10 49.18 -13.27
C LEU A 639 36.48 47.86 -12.56
N GLN A 640 37.69 47.37 -12.83
CA GLN A 640 38.20 46.03 -12.51
C GLN A 640 38.97 45.93 -11.17
N PRO A 641 39.26 44.72 -10.64
CA PRO A 641 39.74 44.51 -9.26
C PRO A 641 41.27 44.48 -9.09
N THR A 642 41.78 44.84 -7.89
CA THR A 642 43.20 44.74 -7.52
C THR A 642 43.41 44.31 -6.04
N VAL A 643 44.03 43.13 -5.87
CA VAL A 643 45.03 42.71 -4.84
C VAL A 643 45.06 43.38 -3.45
N ALA A 644 44.62 42.63 -2.41
CA ALA A 644 45.35 42.08 -1.22
C ALA A 644 46.54 42.84 -0.52
N PRO A 645 47.25 42.27 0.49
CA PRO A 645 46.83 42.03 1.88
C PRO A 645 47.84 42.53 2.97
N ILE A 646 47.45 42.60 4.26
CA ILE A 646 48.37 42.86 5.42
C ILE A 646 48.02 41.96 6.65
N PRO A 647 48.98 41.44 7.46
CA PRO A 647 48.73 40.41 8.50
C PRO A 647 49.24 40.69 9.95
N GLY A 648 48.88 39.81 10.91
CA GLY A 648 49.58 39.58 12.20
C GLY A 648 48.92 40.15 13.47
N ALA A 649 49.16 39.65 14.70
CA ALA A 649 49.88 38.43 15.10
C ALA A 649 49.61 37.95 16.57
N ALA A 650 49.71 36.62 16.77
CA ALA A 650 50.27 35.87 17.93
C ALA A 650 49.73 35.97 19.40
N ALA A 651 49.46 34.78 19.98
CA ALA A 651 49.61 34.41 21.41
C ALA A 651 49.70 32.87 21.57
N ALA A 652 50.15 32.34 22.73
CA ALA A 652 50.36 30.90 23.04
C ALA A 652 50.33 30.67 24.57
N PRO A 653 50.97 29.63 25.17
CA PRO A 653 50.77 28.16 25.21
C PRO A 653 50.15 27.74 26.61
N PRO A 654 50.32 26.54 27.26
CA PRO A 654 51.03 25.28 26.94
C PRO A 654 50.29 23.94 27.24
N ASN A 655 51.05 22.83 27.16
CA ASN A 655 50.70 21.39 27.26
C ASN A 655 50.99 20.83 28.70
N PRO A 656 50.78 19.53 29.10
CA PRO A 656 51.57 18.38 28.54
C PRO A 656 51.08 16.88 28.69
N THR A 657 51.59 15.99 27.78
CA THR A 657 51.96 14.53 28.00
C THR A 657 50.87 13.47 28.33
N LEU A 658 50.98 12.12 28.26
CA LEU A 658 51.84 11.00 27.70
C LEU A 658 50.84 9.77 27.51
N ALA A 659 50.96 8.67 26.73
CA ALA A 659 52.03 7.81 26.16
C ALA A 659 52.60 6.73 27.14
N ALA A 660 52.91 5.45 26.80
CA ALA A 660 52.89 4.65 25.55
C ALA A 660 53.02 3.09 25.82
N VAL A 661 53.51 2.30 24.83
CA VAL A 661 53.97 0.85 24.85
C VAL A 661 52.87 -0.23 24.61
N SER A 662 52.99 -1.29 23.76
CA SER A 662 53.85 -1.62 22.57
C SER A 662 53.27 -2.82 21.75
N ALA A 663 53.85 -3.18 20.58
CA ALA A 663 53.49 -4.31 19.68
C ALA A 663 54.28 -5.63 20.01
N PRO A 664 54.35 -6.78 19.24
CA PRO A 664 54.20 -6.97 17.76
C PRO A 664 53.63 -8.33 17.15
N VAL A 665 53.18 -8.25 15.87
CA VAL A 665 53.45 -9.11 14.66
C VAL A 665 53.44 -10.68 14.65
N ALA A 666 52.60 -11.23 13.74
CA ALA A 666 52.73 -12.41 12.83
C ALA A 666 52.31 -13.89 13.15
N ALA A 667 51.42 -14.38 12.25
CA ALA A 667 51.38 -15.68 11.53
C ALA A 667 51.20 -17.06 12.22
N GLY A 668 50.29 -17.89 11.68
CA GLY A 668 50.28 -19.35 11.88
C GLY A 668 48.90 -20.06 11.73
N ALA A 669 48.91 -21.22 11.06
CA ALA A 669 47.88 -22.29 11.08
C ALA A 669 48.65 -23.64 11.22
N PRO A 670 48.05 -24.85 11.44
CA PRO A 670 46.63 -25.22 11.34
C PRO A 670 46.10 -26.25 12.39
N ALA A 671 44.88 -26.76 12.14
CA ALA A 671 44.40 -28.14 12.42
C ALA A 671 43.99 -28.61 13.84
N VAL A 672 43.15 -29.67 13.81
CA VAL A 672 42.41 -30.36 14.88
C VAL A 672 43.25 -31.14 15.90
N PRO A 673 42.67 -31.51 17.06
CA PRO A 673 42.46 -32.93 17.34
C PRO A 673 41.02 -33.31 17.78
N SER A 674 40.78 -34.61 18.00
CA SER A 674 39.48 -35.25 18.29
C SER A 674 39.50 -36.05 19.62
N VAL A 675 38.87 -37.24 19.68
CA VAL A 675 38.88 -38.26 20.77
C VAL A 675 37.82 -38.07 21.89
N SER A 676 36.59 -38.59 21.72
CA SER A 676 36.08 -39.91 22.23
C SER A 676 35.26 -39.78 23.56
N ARG A 677 34.54 -40.78 24.10
CA ARG A 677 34.51 -42.25 23.91
C ARG A 677 33.18 -42.90 24.37
N ASN A 678 32.74 -43.98 23.70
CA ASN A 678 31.78 -45.07 24.07
C ASN A 678 30.47 -44.77 24.84
N ALA A 679 29.30 -45.41 24.64
CA ALA A 679 28.87 -46.71 24.07
C ALA A 679 28.92 -47.96 25.00
N ALA A 680 27.75 -48.37 25.53
CA ALA A 680 27.33 -49.74 25.94
C ALA A 680 25.84 -49.69 26.38
N VAL A 681 24.87 -50.33 25.71
CA VAL A 681 24.49 -51.76 25.70
C VAL A 681 23.73 -52.23 26.97
N ALA A 682 22.42 -52.47 26.84
CA ALA A 682 21.67 -53.57 27.46
C ALA A 682 20.26 -53.76 26.83
N ALA A 683 19.90 -55.02 26.58
CA ALA A 683 18.56 -55.59 26.34
C ALA A 683 18.54 -56.96 27.08
N PRO A 684 17.52 -57.85 27.05
CA PRO A 684 16.18 -57.86 26.43
C PRO A 684 15.12 -58.15 27.54
N PRO A 685 14.04 -58.98 27.43
CA PRO A 685 13.30 -59.58 26.30
C PRO A 685 11.75 -59.38 26.33
N ALA A 686 11.05 -60.09 25.44
CA ALA A 686 9.63 -59.95 25.13
C ALA A 686 8.67 -60.90 25.86
N THR A 687 7.36 -60.62 25.76
CA THR A 687 6.24 -61.57 25.89
C THR A 687 5.09 -61.20 24.93
N ALA A 688 4.25 -62.18 24.59
CA ALA A 688 3.00 -62.06 23.79
C ALA A 688 1.78 -62.44 24.70
N PRO A 689 0.49 -62.58 24.27
CA PRO A 689 0.00 -63.13 22.99
C PRO A 689 -1.30 -62.51 22.35
N VAL A 690 -1.78 -63.18 21.29
CA VAL A 690 -3.05 -63.05 20.51
C VAL A 690 -4.33 -62.70 21.31
N ALA A 691 -5.39 -62.09 20.73
CA ALA A 691 -6.23 -62.60 19.63
C ALA A 691 -7.31 -61.61 19.11
N GLY A 692 -7.98 -61.95 18.00
CA GLY A 692 -9.27 -61.36 17.58
C GLY A 692 -9.33 -60.83 16.15
N ALA A 693 -10.02 -61.54 15.25
CA ALA A 693 -10.26 -61.11 13.86
C ALA A 693 -11.76 -61.17 13.51
N VAL A 694 -12.25 -60.17 12.77
CA VAL A 694 -13.60 -60.12 12.18
C VAL A 694 -13.48 -59.64 10.71
N ALA A 695 -14.43 -60.03 9.87
CA ALA A 695 -14.24 -60.18 8.43
C ALA A 695 -14.57 -58.95 7.54
N VAL A 696 -14.18 -59.12 6.27
CA VAL A 696 -14.24 -58.16 5.15
C VAL A 696 -15.64 -58.13 4.51
N PRO A 697 -16.02 -57.02 3.83
CA PRO A 697 -16.40 -57.16 2.42
C PRO A 697 -15.55 -56.26 1.49
N ALA A 698 -15.35 -56.72 0.26
CA ALA A 698 -14.41 -56.14 -0.70
C ALA A 698 -14.93 -54.85 -1.35
N PRO A 699 -14.04 -53.95 -1.84
CA PRO A 699 -14.44 -52.66 -2.40
C PRO A 699 -15.12 -52.79 -3.77
N LEU A 700 -16.07 -51.88 -4.03
CA LEU A 700 -16.59 -51.65 -5.38
C LEU A 700 -15.52 -51.00 -6.27
N VAL A 701 -15.55 -51.33 -7.57
CA VAL A 701 -14.56 -50.88 -8.55
C VAL A 701 -14.59 -49.36 -8.72
N ALA A 702 -13.45 -48.71 -8.51
CA ALA A 702 -13.30 -47.28 -8.76
C ALA A 702 -13.17 -46.99 -10.27
N VAL A 703 -13.97 -46.07 -10.78
CA VAL A 703 -13.81 -45.49 -12.13
C VAL A 703 -12.67 -44.45 -12.07
N PRO A 704 -11.71 -44.45 -13.01
CA PRO A 704 -10.64 -43.45 -13.02
C PRO A 704 -11.21 -42.06 -13.36
N LEU A 705 -11.08 -41.11 -12.42
CA LEU A 705 -11.48 -39.72 -12.61
C LEU A 705 -10.47 -38.97 -13.49
N VAL A 706 -10.95 -38.34 -14.56
CA VAL A 706 -10.17 -37.40 -15.37
C VAL A 706 -10.07 -36.06 -14.61
N PRO A 707 -8.87 -35.48 -14.42
CA PRO A 707 -8.72 -34.24 -13.66
C PRO A 707 -9.20 -33.02 -14.47
N GLY A 708 -10.26 -32.35 -13.99
CA GLY A 708 -10.76 -31.14 -14.63
C GLY A 708 -11.72 -30.32 -13.76
N ARG A 709 -11.27 -29.11 -13.38
CA ARG A 709 -12.03 -27.93 -12.88
C ARG A 709 -13.13 -28.17 -11.81
N LEU A 710 -12.89 -27.65 -10.61
CA LEU A 710 -13.96 -27.37 -9.63
C LEU A 710 -14.96 -26.32 -10.18
N PRO A 711 -16.28 -26.47 -9.95
CA PRO A 711 -17.26 -25.42 -10.22
C PRO A 711 -17.05 -24.17 -9.35
N PRO A 712 -17.42 -22.97 -9.83
CA PRO A 712 -17.30 -21.74 -9.04
C PRO A 712 -18.27 -21.76 -7.85
N GLY A 713 -17.74 -21.57 -6.64
CA GLY A 713 -18.53 -21.41 -5.40
C GLY A 713 -17.98 -22.12 -4.16
N MET A 714 -17.16 -23.15 -4.31
CA MET A 714 -16.53 -23.83 -3.17
C MET A 714 -15.16 -23.22 -2.84
N LYS A 715 -14.98 -22.76 -1.59
CA LYS A 715 -13.64 -22.51 -1.02
C LYS A 715 -12.87 -23.85 -1.02
N PRO A 716 -11.55 -23.87 -1.32
CA PRO A 716 -10.75 -25.08 -1.20
C PRO A 716 -10.69 -25.54 0.26
N ALA A 717 -10.66 -26.86 0.48
CA ALA A 717 -10.58 -27.43 1.83
C ALA A 717 -9.26 -27.03 2.50
N MET A 718 -9.33 -26.16 3.50
CA MET A 718 -8.19 -25.77 4.33
C MET A 718 -7.67 -26.98 5.13
N ALA A 719 -6.35 -27.09 5.24
CA ALA A 719 -5.72 -28.14 6.03
C ALA A 719 -6.17 -28.04 7.50
N PRO A 720 -6.73 -29.11 8.10
CA PRO A 720 -7.28 -29.04 9.44
C PRO A 720 -6.19 -28.78 10.50
N LEU A 721 -6.61 -28.23 11.63
CA LEU A 721 -5.78 -28.21 12.83
C LEU A 721 -5.87 -29.58 13.49
N MET A 722 -4.83 -30.41 13.33
CA MET A 722 -4.76 -31.70 14.02
C MET A 722 -4.30 -31.47 15.46
N ILE A 723 -5.15 -31.83 16.41
CA ILE A 723 -4.80 -31.86 17.83
C ILE A 723 -4.36 -33.28 18.20
N SER A 724 -3.32 -33.37 19.02
CA SER A 724 -2.82 -34.64 19.57
C SER A 724 -2.39 -34.44 21.02
N TRP A 725 -2.42 -35.51 21.80
CA TRP A 725 -2.05 -35.50 23.21
C TRP A 725 -0.76 -36.28 23.45
N GLN A 726 0.07 -35.81 24.39
CA GLN A 726 1.19 -36.58 24.91
C GLN A 726 1.30 -36.39 26.43
N GLY A 727 1.23 -37.48 27.18
CA GLY A 727 1.36 -37.50 28.63
C GLY A 727 1.59 -38.92 29.13
N ALA A 728 1.74 -39.10 30.44
CA ALA A 728 1.82 -40.45 31.02
C ALA A 728 0.49 -41.20 30.82
N SER A 729 0.57 -42.52 30.62
CA SER A 729 -0.58 -43.43 30.55
C SER A 729 -0.89 -44.11 31.89
N GLN A 730 0.00 -43.94 32.88
CA GLN A 730 -0.15 -44.47 34.25
C GLN A 730 0.43 -43.48 35.27
N ALA A 731 -0.16 -43.42 36.46
CA ALA A 731 0.33 -42.65 37.62
C ALA A 731 -0.20 -43.26 38.93
N LYS A 732 0.37 -42.90 40.08
CA LYS A 732 -0.19 -43.27 41.39
C LYS A 732 -1.03 -42.15 42.00
N VAL A 733 -1.94 -42.47 42.91
CA VAL A 733 -2.62 -41.45 43.74
C VAL A 733 -1.58 -40.61 44.49
N GLY A 734 -1.67 -39.29 44.37
CA GLY A 734 -0.71 -38.31 44.85
C GLY A 734 0.31 -37.82 43.82
N ASP A 735 0.59 -38.57 42.74
CA ASP A 735 1.51 -38.14 41.68
C ASP A 735 0.93 -36.97 40.86
N GLN A 736 1.82 -36.16 40.27
CA GLN A 736 1.46 -35.15 39.28
C GLN A 736 1.70 -35.65 37.86
N VAL A 737 0.67 -35.56 37.01
CA VAL A 737 0.67 -36.01 35.62
C VAL A 737 0.64 -34.81 34.69
N LYS A 738 1.69 -34.64 33.88
CA LYS A 738 1.72 -33.63 32.82
C LYS A 738 1.17 -34.21 31.52
N VAL A 739 0.25 -33.47 30.89
CA VAL A 739 -0.39 -33.80 29.62
C VAL A 739 -0.29 -32.58 28.70
N VAL A 740 0.42 -32.76 27.59
CA VAL A 740 0.73 -31.70 26.61
C VAL A 740 -0.24 -31.80 25.43
N VAL A 741 -0.94 -30.70 25.14
CA VAL A 741 -1.66 -30.52 23.87
C VAL A 741 -0.63 -30.18 22.80
N TYR A 742 -0.56 -30.98 21.74
CA TYR A 742 0.19 -30.64 20.52
C TYR A 742 -0.77 -30.28 19.39
N ALA A 743 -0.53 -29.12 18.76
CA ALA A 743 -1.07 -28.76 17.46
C ALA A 743 -0.14 -29.25 16.35
N GLN A 744 -0.73 -29.66 15.23
CA GLN A 744 -0.04 -29.79 13.94
C GLN A 744 -0.94 -29.30 12.80
N THR A 745 -0.47 -28.34 12.00
CA THR A 745 -1.17 -27.83 10.81
C THR A 745 -0.24 -27.12 9.83
N GLY A 746 -0.66 -27.08 8.55
CA GLY A 746 -0.04 -26.24 7.52
C GLY A 746 -0.66 -24.83 7.42
N ALA A 747 -1.72 -24.53 8.17
CA ALA A 747 -2.34 -23.20 8.22
C ALA A 747 -1.70 -22.32 9.32
N ARG A 748 -1.70 -20.99 9.12
CA ARG A 748 -1.34 -20.01 10.14
C ARG A 748 -2.52 -19.77 11.08
N VAL A 749 -2.45 -20.30 12.30
CA VAL A 749 -3.42 -20.09 13.39
C VAL A 749 -3.05 -18.82 14.14
N VAL A 750 -4.02 -17.92 14.39
CA VAL A 750 -3.82 -16.74 15.24
C VAL A 750 -4.63 -16.78 16.53
N ASP A 751 -5.65 -17.63 16.59
CA ASP A 751 -6.53 -17.83 17.74
C ASP A 751 -6.91 -19.30 17.86
N ALA A 752 -6.90 -19.84 19.07
CA ALA A 752 -7.38 -21.16 19.40
C ALA A 752 -8.03 -21.19 20.79
N SER A 753 -9.30 -21.60 20.84
CA SER A 753 -10.06 -21.89 22.05
C SER A 753 -10.20 -23.40 22.21
N LEU A 754 -9.71 -23.94 23.31
CA LEU A 754 -9.78 -25.36 23.66
C LEU A 754 -10.60 -25.56 24.94
N LYS A 755 -11.37 -26.65 24.99
CA LYS A 755 -12.00 -27.16 26.20
C LYS A 755 -11.57 -28.60 26.44
N VAL A 756 -10.84 -28.79 27.53
CA VAL A 756 -10.38 -30.08 28.03
C VAL A 756 -11.35 -30.53 29.12
N SER A 757 -11.87 -31.76 29.03
CA SER A 757 -12.73 -32.33 30.07
C SER A 757 -12.14 -33.61 30.64
N TYR A 758 -12.23 -33.74 31.97
CA TYR A 758 -11.63 -34.78 32.79
C TYR A 758 -12.60 -35.17 33.92
N ASP A 759 -12.34 -36.29 34.60
CA ASP A 759 -13.12 -36.71 35.77
C ASP A 759 -12.63 -36.02 37.07
N PRO A 760 -13.41 -35.11 37.68
CA PRO A 760 -13.01 -34.37 38.89
C PRO A 760 -13.06 -35.22 40.17
N ALA A 761 -13.55 -36.47 40.12
CA ALA A 761 -13.41 -37.42 41.22
C ALA A 761 -12.06 -38.17 41.17
N ALA A 762 -11.38 -38.17 40.02
CA ALA A 762 -10.15 -38.92 39.77
C ALA A 762 -8.89 -38.02 39.67
N LEU A 763 -9.05 -36.84 39.07
CA LEU A 763 -7.97 -35.89 38.78
C LEU A 763 -8.30 -34.48 39.31
N GLU A 764 -7.31 -33.81 39.90
CA GLU A 764 -7.33 -32.39 40.27
C GLU A 764 -6.40 -31.61 39.33
N VAL A 765 -6.80 -30.44 38.83
CA VAL A 765 -5.91 -29.57 38.03
C VAL A 765 -5.05 -28.70 38.94
N VAL A 766 -3.73 -28.81 38.82
CA VAL A 766 -2.71 -28.10 39.63
C VAL A 766 -2.15 -26.88 38.91
N ASP A 767 -1.90 -26.99 37.61
CA ASP A 767 -1.33 -25.93 36.76
C ASP A 767 -1.81 -26.08 35.31
N VAL A 768 -1.94 -24.95 34.61
CA VAL A 768 -2.28 -24.87 33.18
C VAL A 768 -1.37 -23.83 32.54
N SER A 769 -0.28 -24.30 31.94
CA SER A 769 0.77 -23.46 31.37
C SER A 769 0.66 -23.37 29.84
N GLU A 770 1.05 -22.21 29.29
CA GLU A 770 1.02 -21.92 27.85
C GLU A 770 2.13 -22.66 27.08
N GLY A 771 1.81 -23.18 25.88
CA GLY A 771 2.77 -23.80 24.99
C GLY A 771 3.50 -22.83 24.03
N ASP A 772 4.32 -23.40 23.16
CA ASP A 772 5.23 -22.66 22.27
C ASP A 772 4.67 -22.43 20.86
N PHE A 773 3.55 -23.05 20.49
CA PHE A 773 3.03 -23.09 19.11
C PHE A 773 2.70 -21.71 18.51
N LEU A 774 2.19 -20.77 19.31
CA LEU A 774 1.96 -19.38 18.88
C LEU A 774 3.14 -18.43 19.22
N LYS A 775 4.22 -18.94 19.84
CA LYS A 775 5.42 -18.17 20.24
C LYS A 775 6.56 -18.24 19.22
N GLY A 776 6.28 -18.74 18.01
CA GLY A 776 7.20 -18.65 16.87
C GLY A 776 7.73 -17.21 16.70
N ASN A 777 9.02 -17.09 16.35
CA ASN A 777 9.74 -15.81 16.28
C ASN A 777 9.74 -14.96 17.58
N ASN A 778 9.49 -15.56 18.75
CA ASN A 778 9.46 -14.86 20.05
C ASN A 778 8.37 -13.78 20.12
N ALA A 779 7.26 -13.98 19.41
CA ALA A 779 6.11 -13.08 19.40
C ALA A 779 5.37 -13.06 20.74
N GLN A 780 4.74 -11.94 21.08
CA GLN A 780 3.85 -11.84 22.23
C GLN A 780 2.50 -12.50 21.94
N THR A 781 2.00 -13.23 22.92
CA THR A 781 0.73 -13.97 22.91
C THR A 781 -0.12 -13.54 24.12
N VAL A 782 -1.44 -13.68 23.99
CA VAL A 782 -2.41 -13.51 25.07
C VAL A 782 -3.02 -14.87 25.36
N PHE A 783 -2.65 -15.42 26.51
CA PHE A 783 -3.11 -16.72 27.01
C PHE A 783 -4.00 -16.53 28.24
N ASN A 784 -5.21 -17.07 28.17
CA ASN A 784 -6.14 -17.15 29.29
C ASN A 784 -6.50 -18.62 29.55
N SER A 785 -6.49 -19.03 30.82
CA SER A 785 -6.93 -20.36 31.24
C SER A 785 -7.92 -20.25 32.39
N ASN A 786 -9.07 -20.93 32.28
CA ASN A 786 -10.08 -21.00 33.32
C ASN A 786 -10.34 -22.46 33.69
N VAL A 787 -10.29 -22.78 34.98
CA VAL A 787 -10.38 -24.14 35.53
C VAL A 787 -11.65 -24.24 36.37
N ASP A 788 -12.66 -24.93 35.84
CA ASP A 788 -13.81 -25.37 36.63
C ASP A 788 -13.50 -26.74 37.24
N GLN A 789 -12.96 -26.70 38.46
CA GLN A 789 -12.69 -27.91 39.25
C GLN A 789 -13.96 -28.69 39.60
N SER A 790 -15.14 -28.06 39.59
CA SER A 790 -16.42 -28.69 39.97
C SER A 790 -17.12 -29.38 38.80
N GLY A 791 -17.05 -28.79 37.60
CA GLY A 791 -17.57 -29.34 36.35
C GLY A 791 -16.59 -30.22 35.57
N GLY A 792 -15.35 -30.40 36.06
CA GLY A 792 -14.33 -31.25 35.42
C GLY A 792 -13.84 -30.69 34.10
N GLN A 793 -13.67 -29.37 33.98
CA GLN A 793 -13.35 -28.70 32.71
C GLN A 793 -12.26 -27.63 32.85
N VAL A 794 -11.36 -27.59 31.87
CA VAL A 794 -10.41 -26.49 31.65
C VAL A 794 -10.72 -25.86 30.30
N SER A 795 -11.03 -24.56 30.29
CA SER A 795 -11.06 -23.75 29.06
C SER A 795 -9.71 -23.05 28.91
N VAL A 796 -9.13 -23.09 27.71
CA VAL A 796 -7.85 -22.45 27.38
C VAL A 796 -8.03 -21.67 26.09
N ASP A 797 -7.92 -20.35 26.17
CA ASP A 797 -8.05 -19.43 25.05
C ASP A 797 -6.67 -18.78 24.81
N ILE A 798 -6.04 -19.09 23.67
CA ILE A 798 -4.73 -18.57 23.29
C ILE A 798 -4.81 -17.84 21.95
N SER A 799 -4.38 -16.58 21.94
CA SER A 799 -4.41 -15.71 20.77
C SER A 799 -3.09 -14.97 20.57
N GLN A 800 -2.75 -14.65 19.34
CA GLN A 800 -1.57 -13.88 18.96
C GLN A 800 -2.02 -12.54 18.34
N PRO A 801 -1.82 -11.39 19.00
CA PRO A 801 -2.14 -10.08 18.44
C PRO A 801 -1.14 -9.68 17.34
N GLY A 802 -1.24 -10.33 16.18
CA GLY A 802 -0.38 -10.09 15.02
C GLY A 802 -0.71 -11.03 13.84
N GLN A 803 -0.34 -10.61 12.64
CA GLN A 803 -0.65 -11.32 11.38
C GLN A 803 0.37 -12.41 10.98
N GLU A 804 1.23 -12.85 11.91
CA GLU A 804 2.17 -13.94 11.65
C GLU A 804 1.49 -15.32 11.80
N GLY A 805 1.02 -15.67 13.00
CA GLY A 805 0.33 -16.93 13.28
C GLY A 805 1.24 -18.15 13.42
N GLY A 806 0.92 -19.03 14.38
CA GLY A 806 1.59 -20.31 14.55
C GLY A 806 1.24 -21.31 13.45
N SER A 807 2.23 -22.08 13.01
CA SER A 807 2.09 -23.14 12.00
C SER A 807 3.19 -24.19 12.16
N GLY A 808 3.06 -25.35 11.51
CA GLY A 808 3.95 -26.49 11.73
C GLY A 808 3.43 -27.39 12.85
N ARG A 809 4.30 -27.84 13.77
CA ARG A 809 3.93 -28.63 14.97
C ARG A 809 4.55 -28.01 16.23
N GLY A 810 3.74 -27.87 17.28
CA GLY A 810 4.17 -27.32 18.57
C GLY A 810 3.17 -27.58 19.70
N SER A 811 3.55 -27.26 20.92
CA SER A 811 2.69 -27.33 22.11
C SER A 811 1.70 -26.16 22.13
N LEU A 812 0.39 -26.41 22.35
CA LEU A 812 -0.60 -25.35 22.58
C LEU A 812 -0.71 -25.01 24.08
N ALA A 813 -0.80 -26.03 24.92
CA ALA A 813 -0.91 -25.91 26.36
C ALA A 813 -0.34 -27.15 27.06
N VAL A 814 0.10 -26.98 28.30
CA VAL A 814 0.56 -28.03 29.21
C VAL A 814 -0.33 -28.03 30.43
N LEU A 815 -1.10 -29.11 30.63
CA LEU A 815 -1.92 -29.28 31.81
C LEU A 815 -1.20 -30.20 32.80
N THR A 816 -1.06 -29.75 34.05
CA THR A 816 -0.55 -30.55 35.16
C THR A 816 -1.70 -30.96 36.06
N PHE A 817 -2.06 -32.24 36.03
CA PHE A 817 -3.04 -32.84 36.93
C PHE A 817 -2.36 -33.45 38.15
N ARG A 818 -3.12 -33.70 39.22
CA ARG A 818 -2.76 -34.56 40.35
C ARG A 818 -3.78 -35.69 40.43
N ALA A 819 -3.31 -36.92 40.62
CA ALA A 819 -4.19 -38.06 40.87
C ALA A 819 -4.72 -38.03 42.30
N ILE A 820 -6.05 -38.02 42.47
CA ILE A 820 -6.70 -37.95 43.79
C ILE A 820 -7.46 -39.22 44.18
N ALA A 821 -7.82 -40.08 43.21
CA ALA A 821 -8.40 -41.40 43.45
C ALA A 821 -7.88 -42.44 42.45
N ALA A 822 -7.86 -43.71 42.86
CA ALA A 822 -7.44 -44.82 42.01
C ALA A 822 -8.59 -45.24 41.07
N VAL A 823 -8.36 -45.17 39.76
CA VAL A 823 -9.34 -45.42 38.71
C VAL A 823 -8.65 -46.15 37.55
N PRO A 824 -9.17 -47.30 37.06
CA PRO A 824 -8.48 -48.11 36.06
C PRO A 824 -8.16 -47.38 34.74
N GLN A 825 -9.03 -46.45 34.32
CA GLN A 825 -8.85 -45.55 33.19
C GLN A 825 -9.59 -44.23 33.51
N ALA A 826 -8.87 -43.13 33.71
CA ALA A 826 -9.42 -41.78 33.74
C ALA A 826 -9.29 -41.16 32.33
N PRO A 827 -10.39 -40.96 31.57
CA PRO A 827 -10.32 -40.42 30.23
C PRO A 827 -10.22 -38.89 30.24
N ILE A 828 -9.24 -38.33 29.53
CA ILE A 828 -9.11 -36.90 29.26
C ILE A 828 -9.52 -36.64 27.82
N THR A 829 -10.47 -35.75 27.61
CA THR A 829 -11.04 -35.43 26.29
C THR A 829 -10.75 -33.97 25.90
N VAL A 830 -10.74 -33.68 24.60
CA VAL A 830 -10.55 -32.31 24.08
C VAL A 830 -11.60 -31.98 23.03
N SER A 831 -12.06 -30.75 23.06
CA SER A 831 -12.84 -30.10 22.02
C SER A 831 -12.27 -28.69 21.81
N GLY A 832 -12.60 -28.02 20.71
CA GLY A 832 -12.14 -26.66 20.47
C GLY A 832 -12.37 -26.14 19.06
N THR A 833 -12.05 -24.88 18.89
CA THR A 833 -12.16 -24.11 17.64
C THR A 833 -10.91 -23.25 17.47
N ALA A 834 -10.48 -23.06 16.23
CA ALA A 834 -9.35 -22.18 15.91
C ALA A 834 -9.68 -21.29 14.70
N MET A 835 -9.04 -20.12 14.62
CA MET A 835 -9.16 -19.20 13.49
C MET A 835 -7.79 -18.94 12.85
N ASN A 836 -7.80 -18.78 11.53
CA ASN A 836 -6.60 -18.41 10.78
C ASN A 836 -6.40 -16.88 10.77
N ALA A 837 -5.22 -16.43 10.32
CA ALA A 837 -4.89 -15.01 10.21
C ALA A 837 -5.87 -14.17 9.34
N ALA A 838 -6.63 -14.82 8.46
CA ALA A 838 -7.63 -14.20 7.59
C ALA A 838 -9.06 -14.17 8.19
N GLY A 839 -9.24 -14.65 9.43
CA GLY A 839 -10.55 -14.69 10.11
C GLY A 839 -11.48 -15.83 9.67
N ASP A 840 -11.00 -16.76 8.82
CA ASP A 840 -11.72 -18.00 8.51
C ASP A 840 -11.51 -19.04 9.63
N SER A 841 -12.58 -19.72 10.03
CA SER A 841 -12.52 -20.80 11.02
C SER A 841 -11.89 -22.07 10.45
N LEU A 842 -11.00 -22.68 11.23
CA LEU A 842 -10.32 -23.92 10.88
C LEU A 842 -11.12 -25.13 11.38
N GLN A 843 -11.21 -26.17 10.55
CA GLN A 843 -11.66 -27.49 10.99
C GLN A 843 -10.62 -28.07 11.96
N VAL A 844 -11.03 -28.37 13.19
CA VAL A 844 -10.16 -28.97 14.21
C VAL A 844 -10.38 -30.49 14.20
N SER A 845 -9.33 -31.24 13.88
CA SER A 845 -9.33 -32.70 13.96
C SER A 845 -8.91 -33.11 15.37
N LEU A 846 -9.85 -33.71 16.10
CA LEU A 846 -9.68 -34.05 17.52
C LEU A 846 -9.12 -35.48 17.68
N PRO A 847 -8.22 -35.73 18.64
CA PRO A 847 -7.70 -37.06 18.93
C PRO A 847 -8.71 -37.90 19.71
N ALA A 848 -8.45 -39.21 19.80
CA ALA A 848 -9.12 -40.07 20.76
C ALA A 848 -8.82 -39.62 22.22
N PRO A 849 -9.67 -40.01 23.21
CA PRO A 849 -9.43 -39.69 24.62
C PRO A 849 -8.05 -40.19 25.10
N HIS A 850 -7.33 -39.33 25.82
CA HIS A 850 -6.08 -39.71 26.48
C HIS A 850 -6.41 -40.33 27.84
N ASN A 851 -6.33 -41.65 27.95
CA ASN A 851 -6.60 -42.35 29.19
C ASN A 851 -5.35 -42.44 30.08
N VAL A 852 -5.51 -42.12 31.36
CA VAL A 852 -4.49 -42.35 32.40
C VAL A 852 -5.00 -43.39 33.39
N ALA A 853 -4.28 -44.49 33.60
CA ALA A 853 -4.58 -45.44 34.67
C ALA A 853 -4.05 -44.90 36.00
N LEU A 854 -4.93 -44.68 36.97
CA LEU A 854 -4.58 -44.19 38.30
C LEU A 854 -4.51 -45.36 39.26
N LEU A 855 -3.29 -45.72 39.65
CA LEU A 855 -2.98 -46.83 40.54
C LEU A 855 -3.01 -46.36 42.01
N PRO A 856 -3.39 -47.23 42.97
CA PRO A 856 -3.30 -46.93 44.40
C PRO A 856 -1.85 -46.84 44.90
#